data_AF-A0A925FHL2-F1
#
_entry.id   AF-A0A925FHL2-F1
#
_cell.length_a   1.000
_cell.length_b   1.000
_cell.length_c   1.000
_cell.angle_alpha   90.00
_cell.angle_beta   90.00
_cell.angle_gamma   90.00
#
_symmetry.space_group_name_H-M   'P 1'
#
loop_
_entity.id
_entity.type
_entity.pdbx_description
1 polymer ?
#
loop_
_entity_poly.entity_id
_entity_poly.type
_entity_poly.pdbx_seq_one_letter_code
_entity_poly.pdbx_strand_id
1 'polypeptide(L)'
;MATIANTSDELLVGPIRGDLLGADHLAARARTVARSQRLATGSLPLRPARLLARLAETRRILSDARDRLLAETAEGVEAGPAAEWLLDNYYVVQEHLQEIRTSLPGGYYRELPELDSGPLAGYPRAYEIAIALISHTEARVDLENVDLFVEAFQGVTPLSVRELWAMPAMLRLGLIESVRRMTLRTVQRLDEIALAAGWAERLAAATARGGAELRATVEEFTEAEHTLSPHFISRLLQSLRQSEGVSPSLVWLEHWMREAGGSPENAVAQSTQRLALTQLMMANSIMSLRDIGRCDWKLFVEKQSVMEAVLREDPSGFYPRMTFETRDKYRHVVERIAKRTSRSEESVAQAVVDLARRGPQGPQGANDPRRTHVGYYLVDDGLDELERLSRYSPTLQETVERAVHAHPNVTFIGGLALFTLLVILGVLVVVDGPARAAWGLVLLLTGLPALDIAVSVVMQLVTTWLPPRVLPRLELHEHGVPPEFRTAVVIPTLFGSVDDVREALDNVEVQFLANRGAHLHFAILSDFTDAPEETQPGDDEIAAAAIAGVRALNERHALEEPDAFHLLHRPRRWNAQQGTWMGWERKRGKLSDFNRLIRGDAQDAFSVITGDVSILRDVQYVITLDSDTVLPPDSAPELVGAMAHPLNRAVYDPDRGRVVRGYGILQPRVGVSLPSANRSRFAAIASGHPGVDPYSTAVSDVYQDLYGEGSFTGKGIYDVDAFQLATHGRFPENTLLSHDLIEGNYARAGLATDVIVYDDYPSSYEAHTRRKHRWIRGDWQLLPWLRRMVPGPDGPERNRLSIVSQWKIIDNLRRSTVEIAQVLFFIAGWAILPGSVVRWTLLGLGAVVAPWVVSILLAMVRPPVDKSWRAYYAEVGRDALISLQQAAVALVFLPHQAAVSADAIIRTLYRLLVSGRHLLEWQPASLVERAVAGKPASQARGLRPTTVVVAIGAIALSWLAFRQHFSAGLPLRDLVAPALAMWSVVAFWLAAPTVARRLSR
;
A
#
# COMPACT_ATOMS: atom_id res chain seq x y z
N MET A 1 -29.89 38.34 16.34
CA MET A 1 -28.62 37.86 15.76
C MET A 1 -27.97 38.98 14.96
N ALA A 2 -27.42 39.99 15.63
CA ALA A 2 -26.70 41.07 14.99
C ALA A 2 -25.22 40.96 15.37
N THR A 3 -24.42 40.38 14.48
CA THR A 3 -22.95 40.40 14.60
C THR A 3 -22.35 40.25 13.21
N ILE A 4 -21.88 41.37 12.66
CA ILE A 4 -20.87 41.53 11.61
C ILE A 4 -20.89 40.42 10.53
N ALA A 5 -21.83 40.53 9.59
CA ALA A 5 -21.78 39.78 8.35
C ALA A 5 -20.81 40.49 7.38
N ASN A 6 -19.77 39.78 6.93
CA ASN A 6 -18.97 40.22 5.79
C ASN A 6 -19.88 40.26 4.55
N THR A 7 -19.67 41.21 3.63
CA THR A 7 -20.40 41.31 2.35
C THR A 7 -20.36 40.03 1.50
N SER A 8 -19.38 39.15 1.72
CA SER A 8 -19.31 37.82 1.11
C SER A 8 -20.35 36.82 1.66
N ASP A 9 -20.82 36.98 2.90
CA ASP A 9 -21.88 36.14 3.48
C ASP A 9 -23.27 36.50 2.94
N GLU A 10 -23.51 37.75 2.55
CA GLU A 10 -24.78 38.21 1.97
C GLU A 10 -25.07 37.57 0.59
N LEU A 11 -24.04 37.32 -0.23
CA LEU A 11 -24.15 36.63 -1.52
C LEU A 11 -24.53 35.15 -1.40
N LEU A 12 -24.44 34.62 -0.17
CA LEU A 12 -24.79 33.25 0.15
C LEU A 12 -26.20 33.15 0.76
N VAL A 13 -26.97 34.24 0.73
CA VAL A 13 -28.37 34.32 1.18
C VAL A 13 -29.31 34.19 -0.03
N GLY A 14 -30.10 33.10 -0.07
CA GLY A 14 -31.03 32.81 -1.18
C GLY A 14 -30.53 31.73 -2.18
N PRO A 15 -31.38 31.20 -3.07
CA PRO A 15 -31.08 30.05 -3.92
C PRO A 15 -29.94 30.40 -4.85
N ILE A 16 -29.03 29.45 -5.05
CA ILE A 16 -28.00 29.55 -6.09
C ILE A 16 -28.72 29.40 -7.43
N ARG A 17 -29.10 30.52 -8.05
CA ARG A 17 -29.93 30.53 -9.26
C ARG A 17 -29.54 31.68 -10.19
N GLY A 18 -29.40 31.35 -11.48
CA GLY A 18 -29.41 32.26 -12.62
C GLY A 18 -30.43 31.77 -13.65
N ASP A 19 -30.39 32.35 -14.86
CA ASP A 19 -31.22 31.88 -15.96
C ASP A 19 -30.83 30.45 -16.36
N LEU A 20 -31.81 29.57 -16.61
CA LEU A 20 -31.54 28.22 -17.10
C LEU A 20 -30.96 28.31 -18.52
N LEU A 21 -29.76 27.77 -18.70
CA LEU A 21 -29.05 27.85 -19.98
C LEU A 21 -29.01 26.47 -20.67
N GLY A 22 -29.28 26.45 -21.97
CA GLY A 22 -28.95 25.30 -22.82
C GLY A 22 -27.44 25.20 -23.08
N ALA A 23 -26.98 24.10 -23.68
CA ALA A 23 -25.55 23.78 -23.87
C ALA A 23 -24.71 24.93 -24.45
N ASP A 24 -25.13 25.54 -25.55
CA ASP A 24 -24.38 26.62 -26.21
C ASP A 24 -24.24 27.87 -25.31
N HIS A 25 -25.32 28.26 -24.64
CA HIS A 25 -25.31 29.39 -23.72
C HIS A 25 -24.53 29.08 -22.45
N LEU A 26 -24.56 27.84 -21.97
CA LEU A 26 -23.78 27.37 -20.84
C LEU A 26 -22.27 27.41 -21.15
N ALA A 27 -21.87 26.97 -22.35
CA ALA A 27 -20.48 27.10 -22.83
C ALA A 27 -20.05 28.58 -22.99
N ALA A 28 -20.92 29.44 -23.52
CA ALA A 28 -20.65 30.88 -23.59
C ALA A 28 -20.51 31.52 -22.20
N ARG A 29 -21.31 31.07 -21.22
CA ARG A 29 -21.21 31.48 -19.83
C ARG A 29 -19.89 31.05 -19.22
N ALA A 30 -19.45 29.81 -19.45
CA ALA A 30 -18.15 29.31 -19.00
C ALA A 30 -16.98 30.18 -19.48
N ARG A 31 -16.97 30.55 -20.77
CA ARG A 31 -15.97 31.49 -21.34
C ARG A 31 -16.05 32.87 -20.71
N THR A 32 -17.25 33.35 -20.40
CA THR A 32 -17.45 34.65 -19.75
C THR A 32 -16.89 34.64 -18.33
N VAL A 33 -17.15 33.58 -17.56
CA VAL A 33 -16.59 33.39 -16.22
C VAL A 33 -15.07 33.38 -16.30
N ALA A 34 -14.48 32.59 -17.21
CA ALA A 34 -13.03 32.51 -17.40
C ALA A 34 -12.37 33.89 -17.69
N ARG A 35 -13.00 34.72 -18.54
CA ARG A 35 -12.49 36.08 -18.85
C ARG A 35 -12.60 37.06 -17.70
N SER A 36 -13.58 36.86 -16.81
CA SER A 36 -13.85 37.77 -15.69
C SER A 36 -12.94 37.54 -14.49
N GLN A 37 -12.29 36.38 -14.41
CA GLN A 37 -11.49 36.00 -13.26
C GLN A 37 -10.16 36.75 -13.18
N ARG A 38 -9.83 37.18 -11.96
CA ARG A 38 -8.51 37.68 -11.59
C ARG A 38 -8.04 36.88 -10.40
N LEU A 39 -6.86 36.28 -10.52
CA LEU A 39 -6.28 35.43 -9.48
C LEU A 39 -5.41 36.27 -8.55
N ALA A 40 -5.46 35.97 -7.26
CA ALA A 40 -4.63 36.63 -6.27
C ALA A 40 -3.14 36.32 -6.52
N THR A 41 -2.32 37.35 -6.69
CA THR A 41 -0.87 37.20 -6.88
C THR A 41 -0.14 37.11 -5.54
N GLY A 42 0.45 35.96 -5.22
CA GLY A 42 1.40 35.79 -4.11
C GLY A 42 1.10 34.65 -3.13
N SER A 43 2.15 34.01 -2.60
CA SER A 43 2.05 33.02 -1.52
C SER A 43 1.87 33.73 -0.18
N LEU A 44 0.64 33.85 0.31
CA LEU A 44 0.40 34.36 1.68
C LEU A 44 0.36 33.17 2.64
N PRO A 45 1.15 33.16 3.73
CA PRO A 45 1.16 32.06 4.68
C PRO A 45 -0.15 31.99 5.48
N LEU A 46 -0.58 30.77 5.81
CA LEU A 46 -1.68 30.43 6.74
C LEU A 46 -3.04 31.08 6.40
N ARG A 47 -3.52 30.90 5.16
CA ARG A 47 -4.90 31.31 4.81
C ARG A 47 -5.95 30.44 5.52
N PRO A 48 -7.02 31.05 6.07
CA PRO A 48 -8.14 30.30 6.63
C PRO A 48 -8.88 29.58 5.51
N ALA A 49 -9.12 28.28 5.67
CA ALA A 49 -9.88 27.49 4.71
C ALA A 49 -11.38 27.80 4.83
N ARG A 50 -11.81 28.92 4.23
CA ARG A 50 -13.16 29.50 4.38
C ARG A 50 -14.27 28.49 4.05
N LEU A 51 -14.12 27.71 2.97
CA LEU A 51 -15.11 26.67 2.62
C LEU A 51 -15.15 25.52 3.64
N LEU A 52 -14.00 25.11 4.19
CA LEU A 52 -13.97 24.05 5.20
C LEU A 52 -14.56 24.53 6.54
N ALA A 53 -14.31 25.77 6.93
CA ALA A 53 -14.95 26.38 8.10
C ALA A 53 -16.47 26.47 7.90
N ARG A 54 -16.92 26.93 6.72
CA ARG A 54 -18.33 26.99 6.36
C ARG A 54 -18.98 25.60 6.32
N LEU A 55 -18.28 24.58 5.85
CA LEU A 55 -18.76 23.20 5.82
C LEU A 55 -19.08 22.68 7.23
N ALA A 56 -18.25 23.02 8.23
CA ALA A 56 -18.49 22.63 9.62
C ALA A 56 -19.76 23.29 10.17
N GLU A 57 -19.99 24.56 9.86
CA GLU A 57 -21.22 25.26 10.21
C GLU A 57 -22.44 24.67 9.48
N THR A 58 -22.33 24.42 8.17
CA THR A 58 -23.38 23.81 7.35
C THR A 58 -23.82 22.46 7.91
N ARG A 59 -22.87 21.63 8.34
CA ARG A 59 -23.19 20.34 8.99
C ARG A 59 -24.03 20.52 10.25
N ARG A 60 -23.71 21.51 11.09
CA ARG A 60 -24.48 21.81 12.31
C ARG A 60 -25.89 22.27 11.95
N ILE A 61 -26.00 23.26 11.05
CA ILE A 61 -27.30 23.80 10.61
C ILE A 61 -28.20 22.71 10.04
N LEU A 62 -27.67 21.83 9.19
CA LEU A 62 -28.45 20.73 8.61
C LEU A 62 -28.89 19.71 9.65
N SER A 63 -28.08 19.44 10.68
CA SER A 63 -28.45 18.56 11.79
C SER A 63 -29.55 19.19 12.64
N ASP A 64 -29.36 20.45 13.06
CA ASP A 64 -30.33 21.18 13.88
C ASP A 64 -31.68 21.29 13.14
N ALA A 65 -31.64 21.58 11.84
CA ALA A 65 -32.83 21.64 11.00
C ALA A 65 -33.52 20.27 10.85
N ARG A 66 -32.77 19.18 10.66
CA ARG A 66 -33.34 17.83 10.59
C ARG A 66 -34.06 17.48 11.89
N ASP A 67 -33.42 17.71 13.03
CA ASP A 67 -33.98 17.37 14.33
C ASP A 67 -35.28 18.17 14.59
N ARG A 68 -35.29 19.44 14.19
CA ARG A 68 -36.50 20.28 14.20
C ARG A 68 -37.59 19.74 13.27
N LEU A 69 -37.26 19.42 12.01
CA LEU A 69 -38.23 18.90 11.03
C LEU A 69 -38.87 17.59 11.51
N LEU A 70 -38.09 16.71 12.15
CA LEU A 70 -38.61 15.46 12.72
C LEU A 70 -39.58 15.71 13.88
N ALA A 71 -39.28 16.67 14.76
CA ALA A 71 -40.15 17.03 15.87
C ALA A 71 -41.51 17.58 15.38
N GLU A 72 -41.49 18.53 14.45
CA GLU A 72 -42.70 19.16 13.88
C GLU A 72 -43.56 18.15 13.10
N THR A 73 -42.92 17.24 12.36
CA THR A 73 -43.65 16.17 11.64
C THR A 73 -44.30 15.19 12.60
N ALA A 74 -43.68 14.91 13.76
CA ALA A 74 -44.28 14.07 14.81
C ALA A 74 -45.49 14.72 15.48
N GLU A 75 -45.55 16.05 15.51
CA GLU A 75 -46.71 16.83 15.99
C GLU A 75 -47.81 17.03 14.94
N GLY A 76 -47.65 16.44 13.74
CA GLY A 76 -48.63 16.47 12.66
C GLY A 76 -48.58 17.72 11.78
N VAL A 77 -47.52 18.53 11.87
CA VAL A 77 -47.32 19.71 11.02
C VAL A 77 -46.80 19.28 9.64
N GLU A 78 -47.42 19.79 8.57
CA GLU A 78 -47.01 19.49 7.20
C GLU A 78 -45.70 20.24 6.84
N ALA A 79 -44.58 19.53 7.01
CA ALA A 79 -43.23 20.03 6.74
C ALA A 79 -42.95 20.26 5.24
N GLY A 80 -43.82 19.75 4.37
CA GLY A 80 -43.85 19.99 2.93
C GLY A 80 -42.81 19.16 2.15
N PRO A 81 -42.93 19.11 0.81
CA PRO A 81 -42.20 18.13 0.00
C PRO A 81 -40.66 18.26 0.06
N ALA A 82 -40.14 19.47 0.22
CA ALA A 82 -38.70 19.70 0.35
C ALA A 82 -38.14 19.18 1.68
N ALA A 83 -38.94 19.21 2.75
CA ALA A 83 -38.55 18.64 4.05
C ALA A 83 -38.52 17.12 3.98
N GLU A 84 -39.58 16.50 3.45
CA GLU A 84 -39.68 15.05 3.25
C GLU A 84 -38.48 14.54 2.44
N TRP A 85 -38.19 15.19 1.31
CA TRP A 85 -37.06 14.82 0.47
C TRP A 85 -35.72 14.91 1.21
N LEU A 86 -35.51 15.94 2.05
CA LEU A 86 -34.31 16.06 2.86
C LEU A 86 -34.22 14.94 3.92
N LEU A 87 -35.33 14.64 4.61
CA LEU A 87 -35.36 13.61 5.66
C LEU A 87 -35.08 12.22 5.09
N ASP A 88 -35.72 11.88 3.97
CA ASP A 88 -35.56 10.59 3.29
C ASP A 88 -34.14 10.39 2.75
N ASN A 89 -33.44 11.47 2.42
CA ASN A 89 -32.13 11.43 1.76
C ASN A 89 -31.00 12.05 2.58
N TYR A 90 -31.21 12.32 3.87
CA TYR A 90 -30.22 12.98 4.72
C TYR A 90 -28.89 12.23 4.80
N TYR A 91 -28.92 10.90 4.69
CA TYR A 91 -27.73 10.06 4.69
C TYR A 91 -26.78 10.38 3.52
N VAL A 92 -27.32 10.71 2.33
CA VAL A 92 -26.54 11.12 1.15
C VAL A 92 -25.76 12.40 1.45
N VAL A 93 -26.41 13.36 2.09
CA VAL A 93 -25.78 14.62 2.48
C VAL A 93 -24.68 14.38 3.52
N GLN A 94 -24.91 13.50 4.49
CA GLN A 94 -23.88 13.13 5.49
C GLN A 94 -22.67 12.43 4.86
N GLU A 95 -22.90 11.51 3.92
CA GLU A 95 -21.85 10.81 3.17
C GLU A 95 -20.96 11.82 2.44
N HIS A 96 -21.53 12.70 1.63
CA HIS A 96 -20.75 13.69 0.89
C HIS A 96 -20.09 14.76 1.78
N LEU A 97 -20.70 15.13 2.92
CA LEU A 97 -20.03 15.96 3.93
C LEU A 97 -18.74 15.31 4.45
N GLN A 98 -18.72 13.99 4.58
CA GLN A 98 -17.54 13.24 4.99
C GLN A 98 -16.53 13.11 3.83
N GLU A 99 -16.99 12.82 2.62
CA GLU A 99 -16.13 12.73 1.43
C GLU A 99 -15.37 14.03 1.14
N ILE A 100 -16.01 15.20 1.28
CA ILE A 100 -15.34 16.49 1.08
C ILE A 100 -14.18 16.65 2.08
N ARG A 101 -14.35 16.24 3.34
CA ARG A 101 -13.30 16.34 4.35
C ARG A 101 -12.10 15.45 4.03
N THR A 102 -12.36 14.28 3.44
CA THR A 102 -11.31 13.33 3.04
C THR A 102 -10.61 13.79 1.77
N SER A 103 -11.34 14.26 0.76
CA SER A 103 -10.82 14.64 -0.56
C SER A 103 -10.21 16.04 -0.63
N LEU A 104 -10.56 16.94 0.30
CA LEU A 104 -10.11 18.33 0.33
C LEU A 104 -9.42 18.67 1.66
N PRO A 105 -8.26 18.06 1.98
CA PRO A 105 -7.52 18.38 3.20
C PRO A 105 -7.04 19.85 3.17
N GLY A 106 -6.86 20.45 4.34
CA GLY A 106 -6.52 21.87 4.46
C GLY A 106 -5.20 22.28 3.78
N GLY A 107 -4.25 21.35 3.65
CA GLY A 107 -3.03 21.56 2.86
C GLY A 107 -3.33 21.72 1.38
N TYR A 108 -4.09 20.78 0.81
CA TYR A 108 -4.50 20.81 -0.59
C TYR A 108 -5.36 22.04 -0.93
N TYR A 109 -6.33 22.39 -0.06
CA TYR A 109 -7.16 23.59 -0.24
C TYR A 109 -6.35 24.87 -0.42
N ARG A 110 -5.30 25.05 0.40
CA ARG A 110 -4.47 26.27 0.40
C ARG A 110 -3.60 26.42 -0.84
N GLU A 111 -3.43 25.35 -1.60
CA GLU A 111 -2.64 25.35 -2.83
C GLU A 111 -3.48 25.67 -4.07
N LEU A 112 -4.81 25.76 -3.93
CA LEU A 112 -5.70 26.13 -5.02
C LEU A 112 -5.63 27.64 -5.32
N PRO A 113 -5.65 28.06 -6.60
CA PRO A 113 -5.72 29.47 -6.96
C PRO A 113 -7.01 30.12 -6.43
N GLU A 114 -6.87 31.23 -5.71
CA GLU A 114 -8.00 32.02 -5.19
C GLU A 114 -8.28 33.25 -6.05
N LEU A 115 -9.55 33.64 -6.09
CA LEU A 115 -10.00 34.85 -6.76
C LEU A 115 -9.62 36.10 -5.96
N ASP A 116 -9.08 37.11 -6.64
CA ASP A 116 -8.71 38.42 -6.07
C ASP A 116 -9.88 39.43 -6.09
N SER A 117 -10.81 39.25 -7.02
CA SER A 117 -11.90 40.18 -7.27
C SER A 117 -13.21 39.47 -7.59
N GLY A 118 -14.32 40.19 -7.45
CA GLY A 118 -15.66 39.69 -7.74
C GLY A 118 -16.40 39.19 -6.49
N PRO A 119 -17.64 38.68 -6.67
CA PRO A 119 -18.51 38.26 -5.56
C PRO A 119 -17.92 37.14 -4.69
N LEU A 120 -17.09 36.28 -5.28
CA LEU A 120 -16.44 35.15 -4.61
C LEU A 120 -14.94 35.41 -4.34
N ALA A 121 -14.55 36.68 -4.15
CA ALA A 121 -13.18 37.02 -3.79
C ALA A 121 -12.73 36.30 -2.49
N GLY A 122 -11.54 35.70 -2.53
CA GLY A 122 -11.00 34.86 -1.44
C GLY A 122 -11.55 33.44 -1.39
N TYR A 123 -12.25 32.97 -2.42
CA TYR A 123 -12.59 31.56 -2.63
C TYR A 123 -11.77 30.97 -3.79
N PRO A 124 -11.56 29.64 -3.83
CA PRO A 124 -10.88 28.98 -4.94
C PRO A 124 -11.61 29.23 -6.26
N ARG A 125 -10.85 29.48 -7.34
CA ARG A 125 -11.38 29.63 -8.69
C ARG A 125 -12.29 28.46 -9.10
N ALA A 126 -11.88 27.23 -8.79
CA ALA A 126 -12.67 26.03 -9.06
C ALA A 126 -14.05 26.04 -8.36
N TYR A 127 -14.21 26.75 -7.23
CA TYR A 127 -15.49 26.91 -6.57
C TYR A 127 -16.44 27.84 -7.35
N GLU A 128 -15.93 28.91 -7.95
CA GLU A 128 -16.74 29.78 -8.82
C GLU A 128 -17.24 29.03 -10.06
N ILE A 129 -16.41 28.16 -10.64
CA ILE A 129 -16.82 27.27 -11.75
C ILE A 129 -18.00 26.39 -11.30
N ALA A 130 -17.89 25.74 -10.14
CA ALA A 130 -18.96 24.91 -9.60
C ALA A 130 -20.25 25.71 -9.33
N ILE A 131 -20.16 26.89 -8.72
CA ILE A 131 -21.32 27.74 -8.40
C ILE A 131 -21.98 28.29 -9.67
N ALA A 132 -21.18 28.69 -10.67
CA ALA A 132 -21.70 29.17 -11.95
C ALA A 132 -22.40 28.06 -12.73
N LEU A 133 -21.89 26.82 -12.69
CA LEU A 133 -22.58 25.68 -13.28
C LEU A 133 -23.91 25.42 -12.57
N ILE A 134 -23.89 25.26 -11.24
CA ILE A 134 -25.08 24.97 -10.42
C ILE A 134 -26.16 26.04 -10.59
N SER A 135 -25.78 27.32 -10.67
CA SER A 135 -26.74 28.42 -10.78
C SER A 135 -27.51 28.41 -12.10
N HIS A 136 -26.89 27.95 -13.19
CA HIS A 136 -27.45 27.97 -14.55
C HIS A 136 -28.03 26.62 -15.00
N THR A 137 -28.03 25.60 -14.13
CA THR A 137 -28.61 24.27 -14.40
C THR A 137 -29.71 23.86 -13.40
N GLU A 138 -30.23 24.79 -12.59
CA GLU A 138 -31.18 24.49 -11.50
C GLU A 138 -30.68 23.36 -10.58
N ALA A 139 -29.37 23.37 -10.30
CA ALA A 139 -28.66 22.35 -9.54
C ALA A 139 -28.75 20.92 -10.11
N ARG A 140 -29.04 20.76 -11.42
CA ARG A 140 -28.86 19.49 -12.13
C ARG A 140 -27.42 19.43 -12.66
N VAL A 141 -26.59 18.64 -12.01
CA VAL A 141 -25.16 18.49 -12.35
C VAL A 141 -24.90 17.03 -12.66
N ASP A 142 -24.41 16.78 -13.86
CA ASP A 142 -23.99 15.48 -14.37
C ASP A 142 -22.63 15.65 -15.05
N LEU A 143 -22.00 14.54 -15.43
CA LEU A 143 -20.66 14.59 -16.02
C LEU A 143 -20.63 15.30 -17.38
N GLU A 144 -21.72 15.24 -18.16
CA GLU A 144 -21.81 15.85 -19.48
C GLU A 144 -21.77 17.38 -19.40
N ASN A 145 -22.58 17.97 -18.51
CA ASN A 145 -22.59 19.41 -18.32
C ASN A 145 -21.33 19.94 -17.61
N VAL A 146 -20.72 19.13 -16.74
CA VAL A 146 -19.42 19.44 -16.14
C VAL A 146 -18.33 19.45 -17.20
N ASP A 147 -18.26 18.42 -18.05
CA ASP A 147 -17.30 18.33 -19.15
C ASP A 147 -17.42 19.52 -20.09
N LEU A 148 -18.64 19.82 -20.55
CA LEU A 148 -18.90 20.94 -21.45
C LEU A 148 -18.47 22.27 -20.83
N PHE A 149 -18.82 22.52 -19.57
CA PHE A 149 -18.52 23.78 -18.90
C PHE A 149 -17.01 23.94 -18.71
N VAL A 150 -16.33 22.89 -18.24
CA VAL A 150 -14.88 22.90 -17.99
C VAL A 150 -14.11 23.03 -19.30
N GLU A 151 -14.47 22.29 -20.34
CA GLU A 151 -13.85 22.38 -21.67
C GLU A 151 -14.00 23.80 -22.25
N ALA A 152 -15.21 24.36 -22.21
CA ALA A 152 -15.46 25.72 -22.70
C ALA A 152 -14.73 26.79 -21.88
N PHE A 153 -14.60 26.59 -20.56
CA PHE A 153 -13.82 27.44 -19.68
C PHE A 153 -12.32 27.40 -20.04
N GLN A 154 -11.78 26.19 -20.24
CA GLN A 154 -10.35 25.98 -20.53
C GLN A 154 -9.94 26.53 -21.90
N GLY A 155 -10.88 26.68 -22.84
CA GLY A 155 -10.64 27.39 -24.11
C GLY A 155 -10.28 28.88 -23.96
N VAL A 156 -10.40 29.46 -22.76
CA VAL A 156 -9.92 30.81 -22.44
C VAL A 156 -8.67 30.76 -21.57
N THR A 157 -8.72 30.00 -20.46
CA THR A 157 -7.62 29.90 -19.50
C THR A 157 -7.52 28.45 -19.01
N PRO A 158 -6.36 27.78 -19.13
CA PRO A 158 -6.21 26.40 -18.69
C PRO A 158 -6.35 26.27 -17.16
N LEU A 159 -6.89 25.12 -16.73
CA LEU A 159 -6.90 24.72 -15.32
C LEU A 159 -5.67 23.86 -15.05
N SER A 160 -5.10 24.01 -13.86
CA SER A 160 -4.09 23.07 -13.37
C SER A 160 -4.73 21.71 -13.11
N VAL A 161 -3.95 20.61 -13.18
CA VAL A 161 -4.43 19.27 -12.79
C VAL A 161 -4.96 19.26 -11.37
N ARG A 162 -4.37 20.06 -10.47
CA ARG A 162 -4.88 20.23 -9.11
C ARG A 162 -6.29 20.83 -9.08
N GLU A 163 -6.58 21.84 -9.90
CA GLU A 163 -7.93 22.40 -9.95
C GLU A 163 -8.95 21.42 -10.53
N LEU A 164 -8.55 20.62 -11.52
CA LEU A 164 -9.40 19.56 -12.07
C LEU A 164 -9.76 18.52 -10.99
N TRP A 165 -8.78 18.09 -10.20
CA TRP A 165 -9.01 17.19 -9.06
C TRP A 165 -9.83 17.81 -7.92
N ALA A 166 -9.89 19.15 -7.84
CA ALA A 166 -10.72 19.84 -6.86
C ALA A 166 -12.19 19.94 -7.28
N MET A 167 -12.51 19.83 -8.58
CA MET A 167 -13.89 19.93 -9.12
C MET A 167 -14.91 19.04 -8.41
N PRO A 168 -14.66 17.74 -8.13
CA PRO A 168 -15.61 16.89 -7.42
C PRO A 168 -15.97 17.44 -6.05
N ALA A 169 -15.00 17.97 -5.31
CA ALA A 169 -15.22 18.55 -3.98
C ALA A 169 -15.92 19.90 -4.08
N MET A 170 -15.60 20.72 -5.08
CA MET A 170 -16.22 22.02 -5.30
C MET A 170 -17.70 21.91 -5.70
N LEU A 171 -18.03 20.94 -6.57
CA LEU A 171 -19.41 20.64 -6.94
C LEU A 171 -20.21 20.14 -5.73
N ARG A 172 -19.67 19.19 -4.95
CA ARG A 172 -20.31 18.73 -3.71
C ARG A 172 -20.53 19.89 -2.73
N LEU A 173 -19.53 20.76 -2.54
CA LEU A 173 -19.64 21.95 -1.70
C LEU A 173 -20.74 22.90 -2.17
N GLY A 174 -20.82 23.15 -3.48
CA GLY A 174 -21.86 23.99 -4.08
C GLY A 174 -23.27 23.40 -3.91
N LEU A 175 -23.43 22.09 -4.13
CA LEU A 175 -24.71 21.40 -3.97
C LEU A 175 -25.14 21.30 -2.50
N ILE A 176 -24.21 21.04 -1.57
CA ILE A 176 -24.50 21.05 -0.13
C ILE A 176 -24.85 22.46 0.35
N GLU A 177 -24.22 23.49 -0.20
CA GLU A 177 -24.62 24.87 0.07
C GLU A 177 -26.03 25.13 -0.49
N SER A 178 -26.38 24.63 -1.68
CA SER A 178 -27.76 24.68 -2.21
C SER A 178 -28.75 23.99 -1.26
N VAL A 179 -28.44 22.78 -0.79
CA VAL A 179 -29.23 22.03 0.21
C VAL A 179 -29.36 22.85 1.50
N ARG A 180 -28.27 23.37 2.07
CA ARG A 180 -28.31 24.25 3.26
C ARG A 180 -29.30 25.40 3.08
N ARG A 181 -29.23 26.09 1.95
CA ARG A 181 -30.10 27.24 1.67
C ARG A 181 -31.56 26.82 1.52
N MET A 182 -31.84 25.69 0.87
CA MET A 182 -33.22 25.19 0.74
C MET A 182 -33.76 24.71 2.09
N THR A 183 -32.93 24.06 2.92
CA THR A 183 -33.28 23.66 4.29
C THR A 183 -33.61 24.87 5.16
N LEU A 184 -32.78 25.91 5.14
CA LEU A 184 -33.04 27.15 5.88
C LEU A 184 -34.36 27.81 5.45
N ARG A 185 -34.67 27.79 4.14
CA ARG A 185 -35.97 28.25 3.64
C ARG A 185 -37.13 27.41 4.14
N THR A 186 -36.97 26.09 4.20
CA THR A 186 -37.99 25.18 4.75
C THR A 186 -38.21 25.41 6.24
N VAL A 187 -37.14 25.66 7.02
CA VAL A 187 -37.24 26.00 8.44
C VAL A 187 -37.91 27.35 8.64
N GLN A 188 -37.50 28.38 7.90
CA GLN A 188 -38.14 29.70 7.92
C GLN A 188 -39.63 29.61 7.57
N ARG A 189 -39.99 28.74 6.62
CA ARG A 189 -41.39 28.48 6.26
C ARG A 189 -42.19 27.93 7.45
N LEU A 190 -41.60 27.04 8.25
CA LEU A 190 -42.24 26.55 9.47
C LEU A 190 -42.42 27.64 10.53
N ASP A 191 -41.42 28.50 10.69
CA ASP A 191 -41.52 29.70 11.55
C ASP A 191 -42.69 30.60 11.09
N GLU A 192 -42.81 30.82 9.78
CA GLU A 192 -43.89 31.61 9.19
C GLU A 192 -45.26 30.94 9.34
N ILE A 193 -45.35 29.61 9.27
CA ILE A 193 -46.60 28.87 9.51
C ILE A 193 -47.05 29.00 10.96
N ALA A 194 -46.14 28.78 11.91
CA ALA A 194 -46.44 28.89 13.33
C ALA A 194 -46.85 30.32 13.69
N LEU A 195 -46.13 31.32 13.17
CA LEU A 195 -46.46 32.73 13.35
C LEU A 195 -47.82 33.09 12.75
N ALA A 196 -48.13 32.59 11.54
CA ALA A 196 -49.41 32.84 10.88
C ALA A 196 -50.58 32.17 11.61
N ALA A 197 -50.39 30.96 12.14
CA ALA A 197 -51.39 30.27 12.96
C ALA A 197 -51.68 31.04 14.25
N GLY A 198 -50.64 31.47 14.97
CA GLY A 198 -50.78 32.27 16.18
C GLY A 198 -51.52 33.60 15.93
N TRP A 199 -51.18 34.31 14.85
CA TRP A 199 -51.90 35.53 14.49
C TRP A 199 -53.34 35.28 14.03
N ALA A 200 -53.60 34.19 13.30
CA ALA A 200 -54.96 33.82 12.91
C ALA A 200 -55.85 33.52 14.13
N GLU A 201 -55.34 32.78 15.11
CA GLU A 201 -56.05 32.50 16.37
C GLU A 201 -56.33 33.79 17.15
N ARG A 202 -55.34 34.67 17.28
CA ARG A 202 -55.50 35.96 17.96
C ARG A 202 -56.53 36.86 17.28
N LEU A 203 -56.49 36.97 15.95
CA LEU A 203 -57.43 37.76 15.16
C LEU A 203 -58.85 37.16 15.18
N ALA A 204 -58.98 35.83 15.14
CA ALA A 204 -60.28 35.15 15.29
C ALA A 204 -60.87 35.38 16.69
N ALA A 205 -60.06 35.20 17.74
CA ALA A 205 -60.48 35.46 19.11
C ALA A 205 -60.88 36.92 19.33
N ALA A 206 -60.14 37.88 18.78
CA ALA A 206 -60.46 39.31 18.84
C ALA A 206 -61.74 39.64 18.06
N THR A 207 -61.98 38.97 16.92
CA THR A 207 -63.23 39.10 16.15
C THR A 207 -64.43 38.64 17.00
N ALA A 208 -64.32 37.49 17.67
CA ALA A 208 -65.39 36.93 18.51
C ALA A 208 -65.72 37.82 19.73
N ARG A 209 -64.77 38.62 20.21
CA ARG A 209 -64.94 39.52 21.37
C ARG A 209 -65.42 40.93 21.00
N GLY A 210 -65.41 41.31 19.72
CA GLY A 210 -66.02 42.53 19.19
C GLY A 210 -65.07 43.56 18.59
N GLY A 211 -65.63 44.59 17.94
CA GLY A 211 -64.89 45.49 17.05
C GLY A 211 -63.79 46.37 17.69
N ALA A 212 -63.83 46.62 19.01
CA ALA A 212 -62.79 47.38 19.70
C ALA A 212 -61.51 46.56 19.93
N GLU A 213 -61.65 45.29 20.33
CA GLU A 213 -60.53 44.37 20.55
C GLU A 213 -59.89 43.92 19.22
N LEU A 214 -60.71 43.81 18.17
CA LEU A 214 -60.22 43.60 16.80
C LEU A 214 -59.35 44.76 16.31
N ARG A 215 -59.76 46.02 16.53
CA ARG A 215 -58.95 47.20 16.14
C ARG A 215 -57.59 47.22 16.85
N ALA A 216 -57.57 46.98 18.16
CA ALA A 216 -56.32 46.93 18.92
C ALA A 216 -55.37 45.82 18.45
N THR A 217 -55.91 44.63 18.15
CA THR A 217 -55.10 43.50 17.65
C THR A 217 -54.58 43.75 16.22
N VAL A 218 -55.37 44.42 15.39
CA VAL A 218 -54.98 44.87 14.05
C VAL A 218 -53.87 45.92 14.12
N GLU A 219 -54.00 46.92 15.00
CA GLU A 219 -52.96 47.94 15.23
C GLU A 219 -51.66 47.27 15.68
N GLU A 220 -51.72 46.33 16.64
CA GLU A 220 -50.55 45.56 17.08
C GLU A 220 -49.90 44.76 15.94
N PHE A 221 -50.70 44.13 15.07
CA PHE A 221 -50.18 43.42 13.90
C PHE A 221 -49.48 44.36 12.92
N THR A 222 -50.02 45.57 12.69
CA THR A 222 -49.43 46.55 11.78
C THR A 222 -48.18 47.24 12.35
N GLU A 223 -48.08 47.35 13.67
CA GLU A 223 -46.92 47.95 14.36
C GLU A 223 -45.77 46.95 14.57
N ALA A 224 -46.05 45.65 14.56
CA ALA A 224 -45.01 44.64 14.70
C ALA A 224 -44.10 44.59 13.45
N GLU A 225 -42.78 44.73 13.64
CA GLU A 225 -41.77 44.50 12.59
C GLU A 225 -41.72 43.01 12.21
N HIS A 226 -42.66 42.58 11.37
CA HIS A 226 -42.69 41.24 10.79
C HIS A 226 -42.27 41.29 9.32
N THR A 227 -41.50 40.28 8.87
CA THR A 227 -41.20 40.14 7.44
C THR A 227 -42.43 39.56 6.74
N LEU A 228 -43.13 40.41 5.99
CA LEU A 228 -44.35 40.07 5.25
C LEU A 228 -44.03 39.22 4.01
N SER A 229 -43.61 37.98 4.26
CA SER A 229 -43.38 36.97 3.24
C SER A 229 -44.69 36.62 2.52
N PRO A 230 -44.69 36.41 1.18
CA PRO A 230 -45.84 35.89 0.45
C PRO A 230 -46.39 34.58 1.03
N HIS A 231 -45.53 33.74 1.65
CA HIS A 231 -45.96 32.50 2.27
C HIS A 231 -46.69 32.75 3.59
N PHE A 232 -46.14 33.60 4.47
CA PHE A 232 -46.80 34.05 5.70
C PHE A 232 -48.21 34.61 5.42
N ILE A 233 -48.31 35.53 4.45
CA ILE A 233 -49.59 36.14 4.05
C ILE A 233 -50.56 35.08 3.51
N SER A 234 -50.10 34.23 2.60
CA SER A 234 -50.90 33.14 2.04
C SER A 234 -51.43 32.20 3.13
N ARG A 235 -50.60 31.88 4.14
CA ARG A 235 -50.99 30.98 5.23
C ARG A 235 -51.95 31.67 6.21
N LEU A 236 -51.72 32.93 6.55
CA LEU A 236 -52.61 33.72 7.40
C LEU A 236 -54.01 33.84 6.77
N LEU A 237 -54.09 34.14 5.48
CA LEU A 237 -55.35 34.17 4.72
C LEU A 237 -56.05 32.80 4.73
N GLN A 238 -55.30 31.71 4.53
CA GLN A 238 -55.86 30.36 4.55
C GLN A 238 -56.40 30.00 5.94
N SER A 239 -55.66 30.27 7.01
CA SER A 239 -56.06 30.00 8.38
C SER A 239 -57.30 30.80 8.79
N LEU A 240 -57.36 32.10 8.45
CA LEU A 240 -58.53 32.95 8.72
C LEU A 240 -59.78 32.51 7.93
N ARG A 241 -59.62 32.03 6.70
CA ARG A 241 -60.73 31.48 5.90
C ARG A 241 -61.26 30.16 6.48
N GLN A 242 -60.39 29.37 7.11
CA GLN A 242 -60.74 28.07 7.70
C GLN A 242 -61.43 28.21 9.07
N SER A 243 -61.14 29.26 9.85
CA SER A 243 -61.68 29.41 11.21
C SER A 243 -63.11 29.93 11.28
N GLU A 244 -63.53 30.90 10.44
CA GLU A 244 -64.88 31.52 10.59
C GLU A 244 -65.59 31.98 9.29
N GLY A 245 -65.05 31.71 8.09
CA GLY A 245 -65.63 32.23 6.83
C GLY A 245 -65.32 33.71 6.59
N VAL A 246 -66.22 34.49 5.96
CA VAL A 246 -66.00 35.94 5.69
C VAL A 246 -66.10 36.75 7.00
N SER A 247 -65.00 36.78 7.74
CA SER A 247 -64.83 37.51 9.00
C SER A 247 -64.35 38.96 8.76
N PRO A 248 -64.73 39.94 9.62
CA PRO A 248 -64.20 41.31 9.55
C PRO A 248 -62.67 41.41 9.52
N SER A 249 -61.97 40.47 10.17
CA SER A 249 -60.50 40.37 10.15
C SER A 249 -59.96 39.99 8.76
N LEU A 250 -60.66 39.12 8.02
CA LEU A 250 -60.31 38.72 6.66
C LEU A 250 -60.51 39.88 5.66
N VAL A 251 -61.64 40.59 5.76
CA VAL A 251 -61.94 41.76 4.91
C VAL A 251 -60.91 42.87 5.13
N TRP A 252 -60.54 43.10 6.40
CA TRP A 252 -59.48 44.06 6.73
C TRP A 252 -58.15 43.66 6.11
N LEU A 253 -57.72 42.40 6.25
CA LEU A 253 -56.44 41.93 5.71
C LEU A 253 -56.40 42.04 4.17
N GLU A 254 -57.48 41.67 3.48
CA GLU A 254 -57.58 41.81 2.03
C GLU A 254 -57.57 43.30 1.59
N HIS A 255 -58.19 44.19 2.36
CA HIS A 255 -58.17 45.63 2.09
C HIS A 255 -56.77 46.23 2.31
N TRP A 256 -56.14 45.93 3.44
CA TRP A 256 -54.79 46.37 3.78
C TRP A 256 -53.76 45.90 2.74
N MET A 257 -53.88 44.67 2.24
CA MET A 257 -53.03 44.17 1.16
C MET A 257 -53.21 44.96 -0.15
N ARG A 258 -54.45 45.33 -0.50
CA ARG A 258 -54.73 46.13 -1.70
C ARG A 258 -54.17 47.56 -1.56
N GLU A 259 -54.27 48.16 -0.37
CA GLU A 259 -53.67 49.47 -0.09
C GLU A 259 -52.13 49.43 -0.16
N ALA A 260 -51.52 48.31 0.27
CA ALA A 260 -50.09 48.07 0.16
C ALA A 260 -49.61 47.64 -1.26
N GLY A 261 -50.50 47.62 -2.26
CA GLY A 261 -50.17 47.27 -3.66
C GLY A 261 -50.06 45.76 -3.96
N GLY A 262 -50.51 44.90 -3.04
CA GLY A 262 -50.54 43.44 -3.20
C GLY A 262 -51.92 42.88 -3.57
N SER A 263 -51.95 41.61 -4.02
CA SER A 263 -53.19 40.84 -4.20
C SER A 263 -53.08 39.49 -3.46
N PRO A 264 -54.16 39.01 -2.82
CA PRO A 264 -54.22 37.68 -2.20
C PRO A 264 -53.82 36.56 -3.17
N GLU A 265 -54.30 36.62 -4.41
CA GLU A 265 -54.01 35.65 -5.46
C GLU A 265 -52.53 35.65 -5.84
N ASN A 266 -51.92 36.83 -5.94
CA ASN A 266 -50.49 36.98 -6.20
C ASN A 266 -49.63 36.43 -5.05
N ALA A 267 -50.04 36.63 -3.79
CA ALA A 267 -49.32 36.09 -2.63
C ALA A 267 -49.35 34.55 -2.60
N VAL A 268 -50.51 33.95 -2.87
CA VAL A 268 -50.67 32.49 -3.00
C VAL A 268 -49.83 31.96 -4.17
N ALA A 269 -49.91 32.58 -5.35
CA ALA A 269 -49.14 32.15 -6.52
C ALA A 269 -47.62 32.21 -6.29
N GLN A 270 -47.12 33.29 -5.68
CA GLN A 270 -45.70 33.43 -5.32
C GLN A 270 -45.28 32.43 -4.24
N SER A 271 -46.14 32.13 -3.27
CA SER A 271 -45.92 31.11 -2.24
C SER A 271 -45.78 29.72 -2.86
N THR A 272 -46.71 29.32 -3.74
CA THR A 272 -46.65 28.03 -4.45
C THR A 272 -45.42 27.94 -5.36
N GLN A 273 -45.08 29.01 -6.08
CA GLN A 273 -43.88 29.05 -6.92
C GLN A 273 -42.60 28.88 -6.08
N ARG A 274 -42.51 29.56 -4.92
CA ARG A 274 -41.38 29.42 -3.99
C ARG A 274 -41.28 28.00 -3.42
N LEU A 275 -42.40 27.37 -3.08
CA LEU A 275 -42.44 26.00 -2.57
C LEU A 275 -41.96 25.00 -3.64
N ALA A 276 -42.51 25.09 -4.86
CA ALA A 276 -42.14 24.24 -5.99
C ALA A 276 -40.65 24.38 -6.34
N LEU A 277 -40.14 25.61 -6.36
CA LEU A 277 -38.72 25.87 -6.61
C LEU A 277 -37.83 25.31 -5.49
N THR A 278 -38.24 25.44 -4.23
CA THR A 278 -37.47 24.91 -3.09
C THR A 278 -37.42 23.38 -3.14
N GLN A 279 -38.54 22.73 -3.45
CA GLN A 279 -38.61 21.28 -3.66
C GLN A 279 -37.73 20.84 -4.84
N LEU A 280 -37.84 21.49 -5.99
CA LEU A 280 -37.08 21.15 -7.20
C LEU A 280 -35.57 21.30 -6.98
N MET A 281 -35.14 22.42 -6.39
CA MET A 281 -33.71 22.66 -6.08
C MET A 281 -33.19 21.65 -5.05
N MET A 282 -33.97 21.32 -4.02
CA MET A 282 -33.60 20.30 -3.03
C MET A 282 -33.45 18.93 -3.70
N ALA A 283 -34.43 18.54 -4.53
CA ALA A 283 -34.42 17.27 -5.23
C ALA A 283 -33.25 17.15 -6.20
N ASN A 284 -33.05 18.14 -7.07
CA ASN A 284 -31.94 18.16 -8.03
C ASN A 284 -30.58 18.19 -7.32
N SER A 285 -30.44 18.94 -6.22
CA SER A 285 -29.16 19.00 -5.51
C SER A 285 -28.78 17.65 -4.91
N ILE A 286 -29.73 16.92 -4.33
CA ILE A 286 -29.50 15.58 -3.76
C ILE A 286 -29.26 14.54 -4.86
N MET A 287 -30.01 14.60 -5.96
CA MET A 287 -29.80 13.68 -7.09
C MET A 287 -28.43 13.90 -7.72
N SER A 288 -28.04 15.15 -7.96
CA SER A 288 -26.72 15.48 -8.51
C SER A 288 -25.58 15.09 -7.59
N LEU A 289 -25.77 15.15 -6.26
CA LEU A 289 -24.79 14.63 -5.31
C LEU A 289 -24.56 13.12 -5.53
N ARG A 290 -25.63 12.33 -5.72
CA ARG A 290 -25.52 10.91 -6.05
C ARG A 290 -24.82 10.67 -7.38
N ASP A 291 -25.16 11.45 -8.40
CA ASP A 291 -24.57 11.30 -9.73
C ASP A 291 -23.07 11.61 -9.70
N ILE A 292 -22.67 12.69 -9.01
CA ILE A 292 -21.26 13.03 -8.74
C ILE A 292 -20.54 11.93 -7.96
N GLY A 293 -21.22 11.28 -7.00
CA GLY A 293 -20.67 10.17 -6.22
C GLY A 293 -20.36 8.92 -7.05
N ARG A 294 -21.05 8.73 -8.19
CA ARG A 294 -20.88 7.58 -9.10
C ARG A 294 -19.92 7.83 -10.25
N CYS A 295 -19.51 9.08 -10.48
CA CYS A 295 -18.63 9.44 -11.59
C CYS A 295 -17.20 8.94 -11.37
N ASP A 296 -16.58 8.45 -12.45
CA ASP A 296 -15.14 8.20 -12.46
C ASP A 296 -14.37 9.50 -12.71
N TRP A 297 -13.98 10.14 -11.61
CA TRP A 297 -13.21 11.38 -11.66
C TRP A 297 -11.79 11.20 -12.19
N LYS A 298 -11.25 9.97 -12.24
CA LYS A 298 -9.94 9.68 -12.87
C LYS A 298 -10.01 9.96 -14.37
N LEU A 299 -11.03 9.41 -15.04
CA LEU A 299 -11.27 9.61 -16.47
C LEU A 299 -11.58 11.07 -16.80
N PHE A 300 -12.36 11.75 -15.96
CA PHE A 300 -12.63 13.19 -16.11
C PHE A 300 -11.33 14.01 -16.13
N VAL A 301 -10.45 13.81 -15.16
CA VAL A 301 -9.20 14.56 -15.06
C VAL A 301 -8.28 14.29 -16.26
N GLU A 302 -8.17 13.03 -16.71
CA GLU A 302 -7.34 12.70 -17.87
C GLU A 302 -7.89 13.30 -19.17
N LYS A 303 -9.22 13.30 -19.33
CA LYS A 303 -9.88 13.91 -20.49
C LYS A 303 -9.68 15.41 -20.53
N GLN A 304 -9.79 16.09 -19.38
CA GLN A 304 -9.77 17.55 -19.29
C GLN A 304 -8.35 18.14 -19.14
N SER A 305 -7.34 17.34 -18.79
CA SER A 305 -5.99 17.82 -18.53
C SER A 305 -5.22 18.11 -19.82
N VAL A 306 -4.87 19.38 -20.02
CA VAL A 306 -3.99 19.81 -21.13
C VAL A 306 -2.62 19.13 -21.04
N MET A 307 -2.08 18.98 -19.83
CA MET A 307 -0.82 18.26 -19.60
C MET A 307 -0.93 16.79 -20.01
N GLU A 308 -2.02 16.10 -19.67
CA GLU A 308 -2.24 14.70 -20.06
C GLU A 308 -2.28 14.56 -21.58
N ALA A 309 -2.98 15.47 -22.27
CA ALA A 309 -3.04 15.48 -23.73
C ALA A 309 -1.63 15.59 -24.36
N VAL A 310 -0.77 16.46 -23.83
CA VAL A 310 0.61 16.60 -24.29
C VAL A 310 1.44 15.35 -23.99
N LEU A 311 1.37 14.80 -22.77
CA LEU A 311 2.15 13.60 -22.41
C LEU A 311 1.75 12.37 -23.23
N ARG A 312 0.51 12.30 -23.72
CA ARG A 312 0.05 11.26 -24.66
C ARG A 312 0.73 11.31 -26.03
N GLU A 313 1.41 12.41 -26.38
CA GLU A 313 2.27 12.50 -27.56
C GLU A 313 3.66 11.85 -27.38
N ASP A 314 3.85 11.08 -26.31
CA ASP A 314 5.05 10.29 -26.02
C ASP A 314 5.52 9.48 -27.26
N PRO A 315 6.73 9.75 -27.78
CA PRO A 315 7.17 9.14 -29.03
C PRO A 315 7.40 7.63 -28.93
N SER A 316 7.54 7.08 -27.71
CA SER A 316 7.64 5.63 -27.51
C SER A 316 6.29 4.90 -27.62
N GLY A 317 5.17 5.61 -27.53
CA GLY A 317 3.82 5.03 -27.52
C GLY A 317 3.44 4.28 -26.24
N PHE A 318 4.29 4.27 -25.21
CA PHE A 318 4.01 3.57 -23.95
C PHE A 318 3.17 4.39 -22.99
N TYR A 319 3.31 5.72 -22.95
CA TYR A 319 2.57 6.55 -21.99
C TYR A 319 1.05 6.30 -22.00
N PRO A 320 0.34 6.28 -23.16
CA PRO A 320 -1.11 6.04 -23.18
C PRO A 320 -1.52 4.62 -22.73
N ARG A 321 -0.58 3.66 -22.75
CA ARG A 321 -0.78 2.26 -22.35
C ARG A 321 -0.44 2.01 -20.89
N MET A 322 -0.14 3.06 -20.11
CA MET A 322 0.22 2.93 -18.69
C MET A 322 -1.01 2.91 -17.79
N THR A 323 -0.86 2.27 -16.64
CA THR A 323 -1.87 2.36 -15.58
C THR A 323 -2.08 3.82 -15.18
N PHE A 324 -3.30 4.11 -14.71
CA PHE A 324 -3.64 5.44 -14.23
C PHE A 324 -2.63 5.95 -13.18
N GLU A 325 -2.28 5.10 -12.23
CA GLU A 325 -1.37 5.42 -11.11
C GLU A 325 0.05 5.74 -11.60
N THR A 326 0.51 5.10 -12.67
CA THR A 326 1.81 5.41 -13.28
C THR A 326 1.77 6.77 -13.96
N ARG A 327 0.72 7.05 -14.75
CA ARG A 327 0.54 8.35 -15.41
C ARG A 327 0.35 9.47 -14.40
N ASP A 328 -0.37 9.22 -13.30
CA ASP A 328 -0.60 10.18 -12.24
C ASP A 328 0.69 10.59 -11.53
N LYS A 329 1.57 9.62 -11.24
CA LYS A 329 2.93 9.92 -10.74
C LYS A 329 3.72 10.81 -11.69
N TYR A 330 3.61 10.58 -12.99
CA TYR A 330 4.30 11.38 -14.01
C TYR A 330 3.75 12.81 -14.06
N ARG A 331 2.42 12.96 -14.01
CA ARG A 331 1.74 14.26 -13.90
C ARG A 331 2.15 15.02 -12.65
N HIS A 332 2.29 14.35 -11.50
CA HIS A 332 2.77 14.99 -10.27
C HIS A 332 4.21 15.49 -10.36
N VAL A 333 5.10 14.84 -11.12
CA VAL A 333 6.45 15.37 -11.37
C VAL A 333 6.38 16.68 -12.15
N VAL A 334 5.56 16.73 -13.20
CA VAL A 334 5.37 17.93 -14.01
C VAL A 334 4.76 19.06 -13.17
N GLU A 335 3.72 18.77 -12.40
CA GLU A 335 3.09 19.70 -11.46
C GLU A 335 4.10 20.27 -10.45
N ARG A 336 4.93 19.40 -9.84
CA ARG A 336 5.99 19.80 -8.90
C ARG A 336 6.97 20.79 -9.51
N ILE A 337 7.41 20.55 -10.75
CA ILE A 337 8.33 21.43 -11.47
C ILE A 337 7.63 22.75 -11.85
N ALA A 338 6.41 22.68 -12.41
CA ALA A 338 5.63 23.84 -12.81
C ALA A 338 5.36 24.77 -11.61
N LYS A 339 4.97 24.22 -10.46
CA LYS A 339 4.66 25.00 -9.23
C LYS A 339 5.82 25.85 -8.71
N ARG A 340 7.06 25.41 -8.92
CA ARG A 340 8.27 26.13 -8.45
C ARG A 340 8.99 26.90 -9.55
N THR A 341 8.51 26.79 -10.78
CA THR A 341 9.01 27.56 -11.91
C THR A 341 7.94 28.55 -12.34
N SER A 342 8.29 29.60 -13.08
CA SER A 342 7.27 30.50 -13.65
C SER A 342 6.66 29.93 -14.95
N ARG A 343 6.56 28.60 -15.07
CA ARG A 343 6.11 27.89 -16.28
C ARG A 343 4.77 27.20 -16.03
N SER A 344 3.96 27.06 -17.07
CA SER A 344 2.73 26.27 -17.03
C SER A 344 3.04 24.77 -17.02
N GLU A 345 2.10 23.97 -16.51
CA GLU A 345 2.16 22.49 -16.56
C GLU A 345 2.30 22.00 -18.00
N GLU A 346 1.54 22.57 -18.94
CA GLU A 346 1.65 22.31 -20.38
C GLU A 346 3.05 22.57 -20.93
N SER A 347 3.69 23.69 -20.57
CA SER A 347 5.03 24.02 -21.06
C SER A 347 6.09 23.04 -20.56
N VAL A 348 5.96 22.57 -19.31
CA VAL A 348 6.86 21.56 -18.75
C VAL A 348 6.60 20.20 -19.41
N ALA A 349 5.34 19.81 -19.61
CA ALA A 349 4.98 18.59 -20.33
C ALA A 349 5.53 18.60 -21.77
N GLN A 350 5.41 19.72 -22.49
CA GLN A 350 5.98 19.85 -23.83
C GLN A 350 7.50 19.70 -23.83
N ALA A 351 8.19 20.29 -22.84
CA ALA A 351 9.63 20.13 -22.71
C ALA A 351 10.04 18.66 -22.51
N VAL A 352 9.25 17.88 -21.77
CA VAL A 352 9.46 16.44 -21.57
C VAL A 352 9.31 15.69 -22.90
N VAL A 353 8.24 15.94 -23.64
CA VAL A 353 7.99 15.30 -24.94
C VAL A 353 9.08 15.67 -25.94
N ASP A 354 9.50 16.93 -25.98
CA ASP A 354 10.56 17.39 -26.88
C ASP A 354 11.92 16.77 -26.54
N LEU A 355 12.20 16.51 -25.25
CA LEU A 355 13.38 15.75 -24.83
C LEU A 355 13.29 14.30 -25.28
N ALA A 356 12.14 13.65 -25.11
CA ALA A 356 11.90 12.28 -25.58
C ALA A 356 12.02 12.14 -27.11
N ARG A 357 11.56 13.13 -27.88
CA ARG A 357 11.72 13.18 -29.35
C ARG A 357 13.18 13.33 -29.78
N ARG A 358 13.98 14.09 -29.01
CA ARG A 358 15.41 14.32 -29.28
C ARG A 358 16.31 13.20 -28.76
N GLY A 359 15.86 12.45 -27.75
CA GLY A 359 16.57 11.34 -27.11
C GLY A 359 17.31 10.41 -28.09
N PRO A 360 16.69 9.90 -29.17
CA PRO A 360 17.34 8.98 -30.10
C PRO A 360 18.39 9.61 -31.03
N GLN A 361 18.49 10.94 -31.13
CA GLN A 361 19.35 11.63 -32.12
C GLN A 361 20.82 11.77 -31.70
N GLY A 362 21.20 11.38 -30.47
CA GLY A 362 22.59 11.40 -30.00
C GLY A 362 23.33 10.06 -30.19
N PRO A 363 24.67 10.04 -30.19
CA PRO A 363 25.46 8.80 -30.31
C PRO A 363 25.21 7.79 -29.18
N GLN A 364 24.76 8.26 -28.00
CA GLN A 364 24.29 7.42 -26.89
C GLN A 364 22.78 7.11 -26.95
N GLY A 365 22.02 7.86 -27.74
CA GLY A 365 20.56 7.75 -27.87
C GLY A 365 20.11 6.57 -28.72
N ALA A 366 20.92 6.20 -29.73
CA ALA A 366 20.63 5.05 -30.60
C ALA A 366 20.61 3.69 -29.86
N ASN A 367 21.31 3.60 -28.72
CA ASN A 367 21.46 2.34 -27.96
C ASN A 367 20.56 2.25 -26.72
N ASP A 368 19.80 3.29 -26.38
CA ASP A 368 18.92 3.28 -25.20
C ASP A 368 17.48 3.66 -25.56
N PRO A 369 16.60 2.68 -25.82
CA PRO A 369 15.21 2.94 -26.20
C PRO A 369 14.42 3.69 -25.11
N ARG A 370 14.86 3.69 -23.85
CA ARG A 370 14.19 4.43 -22.76
C ARG A 370 14.21 5.93 -22.98
N ARG A 371 15.23 6.46 -23.67
CA ARG A 371 15.33 7.90 -23.95
C ARG A 371 14.28 8.38 -24.95
N THR A 372 13.56 7.47 -25.60
CA THR A 372 12.40 7.80 -26.44
C THR A 372 11.11 7.92 -25.63
N HIS A 373 11.13 7.59 -24.34
CA HIS A 373 9.95 7.56 -23.48
C HIS A 373 9.95 8.73 -22.49
N VAL A 374 8.82 9.43 -22.36
CA VAL A 374 8.67 10.58 -21.45
C VAL A 374 9.04 10.27 -19.99
N GLY A 375 8.77 9.05 -19.51
CA GLY A 375 9.08 8.63 -18.15
C GLY A 375 10.57 8.69 -17.81
N TYR A 376 11.46 8.52 -18.79
CA TYR A 376 12.91 8.63 -18.56
C TYR A 376 13.30 10.03 -18.07
N TYR A 377 12.59 11.06 -18.55
CA TYR A 377 12.82 12.46 -18.19
C TYR A 377 11.99 12.93 -17.00
N LEU A 378 11.08 12.10 -16.47
CA LEU A 378 10.23 12.43 -15.34
C LEU A 378 10.66 11.70 -14.06
N VAL A 379 11.02 10.42 -14.14
CA VAL A 379 11.25 9.59 -12.94
C VAL A 379 12.58 8.82 -12.97
N ASP A 380 13.41 9.04 -13.98
CA ASP A 380 14.70 8.37 -14.15
C ASP A 380 15.81 9.42 -14.43
N ASP A 381 17.00 8.99 -14.85
CA ASP A 381 18.20 9.83 -15.03
C ASP A 381 18.00 11.09 -15.91
N GLY A 382 17.00 11.11 -16.78
CA GLY A 382 16.68 12.27 -17.61
C GLY A 382 16.07 13.44 -16.83
N LEU A 383 15.63 13.24 -15.59
CA LEU A 383 14.99 14.27 -14.77
C LEU A 383 15.91 15.48 -14.52
N ASP A 384 17.20 15.27 -14.30
CA ASP A 384 18.16 16.37 -14.11
C ASP A 384 18.32 17.23 -15.38
N GLU A 385 18.08 16.67 -16.56
CA GLU A 385 18.05 17.43 -17.82
C GLU A 385 16.80 18.31 -17.92
N LEU A 386 15.63 17.76 -17.60
CA LEU A 386 14.36 18.49 -17.56
C LEU A 386 14.40 19.64 -16.53
N GLU A 387 14.91 19.38 -15.33
CA GLU A 387 14.99 20.36 -14.25
C GLU A 387 15.91 21.53 -14.62
N ARG A 388 17.07 21.25 -15.23
CA ARG A 388 17.97 22.30 -15.75
C ARG A 388 17.31 23.13 -16.85
N LEU A 389 16.62 22.48 -17.79
CA LEU A 389 15.90 23.17 -18.87
C LEU A 389 14.77 24.07 -18.32
N SER A 390 14.11 23.63 -17.26
CA SER A 390 13.01 24.34 -16.60
C SER A 390 13.50 25.39 -15.58
N ARG A 391 14.81 25.44 -15.29
CA ARG A 391 15.42 26.26 -14.22
C ARG A 391 14.86 25.95 -12.83
N TYR A 392 14.52 24.69 -12.61
CA TYR A 392 14.04 24.20 -11.32
C TYR A 392 15.19 24.20 -10.30
N SER A 393 14.90 24.63 -9.07
CA SER A 393 15.83 24.52 -7.94
C SER A 393 15.23 23.57 -6.90
N PRO A 394 15.92 22.45 -6.57
CA PRO A 394 15.43 21.51 -5.58
C PRO A 394 15.41 22.14 -4.18
N THR A 395 14.48 21.68 -3.34
CA THR A 395 14.50 21.98 -1.90
C THR A 395 15.68 21.33 -1.19
N LEU A 396 15.95 21.79 0.03
CA LEU A 396 16.90 21.12 0.93
C LEU A 396 16.56 19.63 1.12
N GLN A 397 15.27 19.29 1.27
CA GLN A 397 14.83 17.91 1.40
C GLN A 397 15.18 17.08 0.15
N GLU A 398 14.83 17.56 -1.04
CA GLU A 398 15.16 16.87 -2.30
C GLU A 398 16.67 16.79 -2.53
N THR A 399 17.44 17.80 -2.10
CA THR A 399 18.90 17.81 -2.22
C THR A 399 19.52 16.73 -1.34
N VAL A 400 19.04 16.57 -0.10
CA VAL A 400 19.48 15.50 0.81
C VAL A 400 19.08 14.13 0.26
N GLU A 401 17.84 13.98 -0.21
CA GLU A 401 17.35 12.74 -0.83
C GLU A 401 18.20 12.32 -2.04
N ARG A 402 18.51 13.26 -2.94
CA ARG A 402 19.44 13.01 -4.06
C ARG A 402 20.83 12.64 -3.61
N ALA A 403 21.38 13.31 -2.60
CA ALA A 403 22.70 12.97 -2.08
C ALA A 403 22.74 11.53 -1.52
N VAL A 404 21.66 11.11 -0.85
CA VAL A 404 21.46 9.75 -0.35
C VAL A 404 21.41 8.73 -1.48
N HIS A 405 20.62 8.98 -2.54
CA HIS A 405 20.54 8.10 -3.71
C HIS A 405 21.79 8.10 -4.58
N ALA A 406 22.54 9.20 -4.62
CA ALA A 406 23.81 9.29 -5.35
C ALA A 406 24.94 8.51 -4.64
N HIS A 407 24.85 8.35 -3.31
CA HIS A 407 25.86 7.67 -2.50
C HIS A 407 25.25 6.58 -1.60
N PRO A 408 24.55 5.58 -2.17
CA PRO A 408 23.76 4.63 -1.38
C PRO A 408 24.64 3.76 -0.48
N ASN A 409 25.85 3.39 -0.94
CA ASN A 409 26.83 2.66 -0.13
C ASN A 409 27.32 3.47 1.08
N VAL A 410 27.54 4.77 0.93
CA VAL A 410 27.99 5.64 2.03
C VAL A 410 26.90 5.76 3.06
N THR A 411 25.65 6.00 2.63
CA THR A 411 24.50 6.10 3.53
C THR A 411 24.29 4.81 4.31
N PHE A 412 24.25 3.67 3.60
CA PHE A 412 23.90 2.40 4.21
C PHE A 412 25.06 1.78 5.00
N ILE A 413 26.23 1.58 4.38
CA ILE A 413 27.39 0.95 5.04
C ILE A 413 28.03 1.92 6.04
N GLY A 414 28.09 3.22 5.72
CA GLY A 414 28.57 4.24 6.67
C GLY A 414 27.63 4.39 7.87
N GLY A 415 26.31 4.39 7.64
CA GLY A 415 25.31 4.35 8.71
C GLY A 415 25.47 3.11 9.59
N LEU A 416 25.64 1.94 8.97
CA LEU A 416 25.86 0.68 9.69
C LEU A 416 27.11 0.74 10.57
N ALA A 417 28.24 1.23 10.03
CA ALA A 417 29.47 1.38 10.78
C ALA A 417 29.31 2.39 11.94
N LEU A 418 28.65 3.52 11.70
CA LEU A 418 28.38 4.55 12.70
C LEU A 418 27.53 4.01 13.85
N PHE A 419 26.37 3.42 13.57
CA PHE A 419 25.48 2.92 14.62
C PHE A 419 26.08 1.72 15.35
N THR A 420 26.84 0.86 14.67
CA THR A 420 27.58 -0.22 15.33
C THR A 420 28.59 0.35 16.31
N LEU A 421 29.34 1.38 15.91
CA LEU A 421 30.30 2.06 16.78
C LEU A 421 29.62 2.74 17.98
N LEU A 422 28.47 3.39 17.77
CA LEU A 422 27.70 4.02 18.84
C LEU A 422 27.20 3.01 19.87
N VAL A 423 26.70 1.86 19.44
CA VAL A 423 26.27 0.78 20.35
C VAL A 423 27.46 0.21 21.11
N ILE A 424 28.58 -0.06 20.44
CA ILE A 424 29.82 -0.52 21.08
C ILE A 424 30.29 0.49 22.13
N LEU A 425 30.33 1.78 21.79
CA LEU A 425 30.73 2.85 22.71
C LEU A 425 29.79 2.92 23.92
N GLY A 426 28.47 2.80 23.70
CA GLY A 426 27.47 2.73 24.77
C GLY A 426 27.74 1.57 25.73
N VAL A 427 28.07 0.39 25.22
CA VAL A 427 28.47 -0.76 26.06
C VAL A 427 29.74 -0.44 26.84
N LEU A 428 30.78 0.10 26.19
CA LEU A 428 32.06 0.41 26.85
C LEU A 428 31.92 1.44 27.99
N VAL A 429 30.94 2.36 27.91
CA VAL A 429 30.64 3.33 28.98
C VAL A 429 29.96 2.67 30.18
N VAL A 430 29.08 1.69 29.95
CA VAL A 430 28.32 0.98 31.01
C VAL A 430 29.17 -0.09 31.71
N VAL A 431 30.21 -0.57 31.04
CA VAL A 431 31.09 -1.64 31.50
C VAL A 431 32.05 -1.14 32.60
N ASP A 432 32.18 -1.95 33.64
CA ASP A 432 32.97 -1.69 34.85
C ASP A 432 34.46 -1.46 34.63
N GLY A 433 35.12 -0.79 35.58
CA GLY A 433 36.58 -0.63 35.63
C GLY A 433 37.36 -1.95 35.46
N PRO A 434 37.07 -3.01 36.25
CA PRO A 434 37.68 -4.34 36.08
C PRO A 434 37.47 -4.98 34.71
N ALA A 435 36.33 -4.73 34.07
CA ALA A 435 36.03 -5.26 32.76
C ALA A 435 36.82 -4.58 31.62
N ARG A 436 37.51 -3.46 31.93
CA ARG A 436 38.47 -2.83 31.00
C ARG A 436 39.66 -3.71 30.66
N ALA A 437 40.05 -4.60 31.58
CA ALA A 437 41.11 -5.57 31.34
C ALA A 437 40.75 -6.61 30.25
N ALA A 438 39.46 -6.75 29.92
CA ALA A 438 38.95 -7.73 28.95
C ALA A 438 38.35 -7.08 27.67
N TRP A 439 38.72 -5.84 27.34
CA TRP A 439 38.12 -5.10 26.22
C TRP A 439 38.13 -5.84 24.89
N GLY A 440 39.21 -6.55 24.55
CA GLY A 440 39.26 -7.34 23.31
C GLY A 440 38.14 -8.39 23.23
N LEU A 441 37.86 -9.08 24.34
CA LEU A 441 36.80 -10.09 24.41
C LEU A 441 35.41 -9.45 24.43
N VAL A 442 35.24 -8.34 25.15
CA VAL A 442 33.98 -7.57 25.16
C VAL A 442 33.65 -7.09 23.74
N LEU A 443 34.61 -6.51 23.03
CA LEU A 443 34.44 -6.05 21.64
C LEU A 443 34.07 -7.20 20.69
N LEU A 444 34.73 -8.35 20.82
CA LEU A 444 34.45 -9.53 20.01
C LEU A 444 33.01 -10.03 20.21
N LEU A 445 32.55 -10.11 21.46
CA LEU A 445 31.23 -10.65 21.78
C LEU A 445 30.08 -9.65 21.55
N THR A 446 30.37 -8.36 21.62
CA THR A 446 29.37 -7.29 21.41
C THR A 446 29.26 -6.88 19.95
N GLY A 447 30.28 -7.11 19.12
CA GLY A 447 30.30 -6.66 17.72
C GLY A 447 29.11 -7.15 16.89
N LEU A 448 28.78 -8.44 16.94
CA LEU A 448 27.66 -9.00 16.18
C LEU A 448 26.29 -8.50 16.68
N PRO A 449 25.98 -8.52 17.99
CA PRO A 449 24.75 -7.91 18.50
C PRO A 449 24.65 -6.41 18.19
N ALA A 450 25.75 -5.66 18.32
CA ALA A 450 25.78 -4.24 17.98
C ALA A 450 25.47 -4.00 16.49
N LEU A 451 26.04 -4.85 15.62
CA LEU A 451 25.76 -4.80 14.19
C LEU A 451 24.29 -5.11 13.88
N ASP A 452 23.67 -6.07 14.56
CA ASP A 452 22.25 -6.42 14.39
C ASP A 452 21.31 -5.25 14.76
N ILE A 453 21.63 -4.58 15.87
CA ILE A 453 20.91 -3.35 16.29
C ILE A 453 21.11 -2.26 15.24
N ALA A 454 22.34 -2.06 14.77
CA ALA A 454 22.65 -1.06 13.76
C ALA A 454 21.93 -1.31 12.43
N VAL A 455 21.86 -2.57 11.96
CA VAL A 455 21.06 -2.94 10.78
C VAL A 455 19.59 -2.55 11.00
N SER A 456 19.02 -2.91 12.14
CA SER A 456 17.61 -2.59 12.46
C SER A 456 17.35 -1.09 12.44
N VAL A 457 18.22 -0.29 13.06
CA VAL A 457 18.13 1.18 13.08
C VAL A 457 18.25 1.76 11.66
N VAL A 458 19.29 1.40 10.92
CA VAL A 458 19.55 1.94 9.57
C VAL A 458 18.41 1.59 8.63
N MET A 459 17.95 0.34 8.64
CA MET A 459 16.85 -0.10 7.79
C MET A 459 15.58 0.71 8.08
N GLN A 460 15.22 0.90 9.34
CA GLN A 460 14.03 1.67 9.72
C GLN A 460 14.17 3.16 9.42
N LEU A 461 15.36 3.75 9.60
CA LEU A 461 15.61 5.14 9.22
C LEU A 461 15.46 5.33 7.71
N VAL A 462 15.98 4.40 6.90
CA VAL A 462 15.82 4.46 5.44
C VAL A 462 14.34 4.38 5.06
N THR A 463 13.60 3.39 5.54
CA THR A 463 12.17 3.22 5.19
C THR A 463 11.26 4.29 5.78
N THR A 464 11.69 4.96 6.85
CA THR A 464 10.95 6.08 7.44
C THR A 464 11.18 7.37 6.64
N TRP A 465 12.35 7.59 6.04
CA TRP A 465 12.70 8.89 5.45
C TRP A 465 12.66 8.90 3.92
N LEU A 466 12.91 7.76 3.27
CA LEU A 466 12.79 7.64 1.82
C LEU A 466 11.39 7.20 1.40
N PRO A 467 10.83 7.76 0.33
CA PRO A 467 9.57 7.28 -0.23
C PRO A 467 9.74 5.90 -0.89
N PRO A 468 8.72 5.03 -0.89
CA PRO A 468 8.76 3.76 -1.61
C PRO A 468 8.97 3.95 -3.11
N ARG A 469 9.92 3.22 -3.69
CA ARG A 469 10.22 3.26 -5.13
C ARG A 469 9.33 2.28 -5.90
N VAL A 470 8.14 2.74 -6.25
CA VAL A 470 7.16 1.97 -7.03
C VAL A 470 7.56 1.89 -8.50
N LEU A 471 7.53 0.69 -9.06
CA LEU A 471 7.86 0.45 -10.45
C LEU A 471 6.72 0.91 -11.37
N PRO A 472 7.00 1.69 -12.43
CA PRO A 472 5.99 2.07 -13.42
C PRO A 472 5.56 0.85 -14.24
N ARG A 473 4.28 0.78 -14.64
CA ARG A 473 3.71 -0.40 -15.31
C ARG A 473 2.70 -0.04 -16.41
N LEU A 474 2.54 -0.96 -17.35
CA LEU A 474 1.49 -0.90 -18.38
C LEU A 474 0.14 -1.38 -17.83
N GLU A 475 -0.94 -0.82 -18.37
CA GLU A 475 -2.32 -1.23 -18.11
C GLU A 475 -2.66 -2.43 -18.99
N LEU A 476 -2.77 -3.61 -18.37
CA LEU A 476 -3.07 -4.87 -19.04
C LEU A 476 -4.32 -5.55 -18.46
N HIS A 477 -4.98 -4.94 -17.46
CA HIS A 477 -6.16 -5.51 -16.81
C HIS A 477 -7.33 -5.64 -17.78
N GLU A 478 -7.72 -4.53 -18.42
CA GLU A 478 -8.92 -4.47 -19.26
C GLU A 478 -8.77 -5.18 -20.62
N HIS A 479 -7.56 -5.18 -21.17
CA HIS A 479 -7.28 -5.65 -22.53
C HIS A 479 -6.56 -7.01 -22.58
N GLY A 480 -6.19 -7.56 -21.43
CA GLY A 480 -5.39 -8.78 -21.31
C GLY A 480 -3.92 -8.57 -21.70
N VAL A 481 -3.15 -9.67 -21.64
CA VAL A 481 -1.74 -9.66 -22.00
C VAL A 481 -1.60 -9.71 -23.53
N PRO A 482 -0.90 -8.75 -24.17
CA PRO A 482 -0.64 -8.76 -25.61
C PRO A 482 0.28 -9.91 -26.04
N PRO A 483 0.23 -10.34 -27.32
CA PRO A 483 1.05 -11.46 -27.82
C PRO A 483 2.55 -11.20 -27.69
N GLU A 484 3.00 -9.94 -27.78
CA GLU A 484 4.42 -9.58 -27.58
C GLU A 484 4.92 -9.78 -26.13
N PHE A 485 4.01 -9.92 -25.17
CA PHE A 485 4.30 -10.14 -23.75
C PHE A 485 3.78 -11.49 -23.25
N ARG A 486 3.58 -12.46 -24.16
CA ARG A 486 3.13 -13.81 -23.82
C ARG A 486 3.92 -14.36 -22.63
N THR A 487 3.19 -14.88 -21.65
CA THR A 487 3.74 -15.21 -20.35
C THR A 487 3.34 -16.62 -19.92
N ALA A 488 4.28 -17.36 -19.34
CA ALA A 488 4.00 -18.65 -18.72
C ALA A 488 4.08 -18.55 -17.18
N VAL A 489 3.01 -18.94 -16.49
CA VAL A 489 2.99 -19.17 -15.05
C VAL A 489 3.45 -20.61 -14.79
N VAL A 490 4.62 -20.77 -14.19
CA VAL A 490 5.25 -22.06 -13.94
C VAL A 490 5.24 -22.40 -12.45
N ILE A 491 4.81 -23.63 -12.14
CA ILE A 491 4.71 -24.15 -10.76
C ILE A 491 5.62 -25.38 -10.64
N PRO A 492 6.84 -25.22 -10.08
CA PRO A 492 7.76 -26.32 -9.84
C PRO A 492 7.25 -27.24 -8.70
N THR A 493 6.84 -28.46 -9.04
CA THR A 493 6.16 -29.39 -8.09
C THR A 493 6.89 -30.72 -7.95
N LEU A 494 6.89 -31.32 -6.77
CA LEU A 494 7.35 -32.70 -6.58
C LEU A 494 6.15 -33.63 -6.44
N PHE A 495 6.14 -34.71 -7.20
CA PHE A 495 5.11 -35.74 -7.09
C PHE A 495 5.66 -36.93 -6.31
N GLY A 496 5.06 -37.20 -5.15
CA GLY A 496 5.27 -38.41 -4.36
C GLY A 496 4.09 -39.37 -4.40
N SER A 497 2.89 -38.88 -4.77
CA SER A 497 1.67 -39.67 -4.89
C SER A 497 0.69 -39.08 -5.89
N VAL A 498 -0.36 -39.83 -6.22
CA VAL A 498 -1.49 -39.34 -7.02
C VAL A 498 -2.24 -38.20 -6.31
N ASP A 499 -2.26 -38.17 -4.98
CA ASP A 499 -2.88 -37.07 -4.23
C ASP A 499 -2.07 -35.78 -4.36
N ASP A 500 -0.74 -35.85 -4.41
CA ASP A 500 0.10 -34.67 -4.68
C ASP A 500 -0.18 -34.10 -6.09
N VAL A 501 -0.48 -34.97 -7.06
CA VAL A 501 -0.89 -34.56 -8.41
C VAL A 501 -2.24 -33.84 -8.38
N ARG A 502 -3.23 -34.39 -7.65
CA ARG A 502 -4.56 -33.76 -7.50
C ARG A 502 -4.45 -32.37 -6.88
N GLU A 503 -3.69 -32.24 -5.79
CA GLU A 503 -3.46 -30.95 -5.12
C GLU A 503 -2.80 -29.93 -6.07
N ALA A 504 -1.82 -30.36 -6.88
CA ALA A 504 -1.17 -29.50 -7.85
C ALA A 504 -2.10 -29.05 -8.98
N LEU A 505 -2.98 -29.94 -9.46
CA LEU A 505 -3.98 -29.64 -10.49
C LEU A 505 -5.05 -28.68 -9.97
N ASP A 506 -5.55 -28.91 -8.76
CA ASP A 506 -6.51 -28.02 -8.10
C ASP A 506 -5.89 -26.62 -7.92
N ASN A 507 -4.64 -26.56 -7.45
CA ASN A 507 -3.94 -25.29 -7.26
C ASN A 507 -3.73 -24.55 -8.59
N VAL A 508 -3.25 -25.22 -9.65
CA VAL A 508 -3.04 -24.55 -10.95
C VAL A 508 -4.35 -24.08 -11.59
N GLU A 509 -5.44 -24.84 -11.40
CA GLU A 509 -6.78 -24.43 -11.84
C GLU A 509 -7.23 -23.16 -11.10
N VAL A 510 -7.03 -23.08 -9.78
CA VAL A 510 -7.31 -21.86 -9.00
C VAL A 510 -6.49 -20.67 -9.51
N GLN A 511 -5.19 -20.85 -9.78
CA GLN A 511 -4.37 -19.76 -10.33
C GLN A 511 -4.90 -19.28 -11.69
N PHE A 512 -5.28 -20.23 -12.56
CA PHE A 512 -5.86 -19.93 -13.87
C PHE A 512 -7.17 -19.17 -13.74
N LEU A 513 -8.09 -19.64 -12.89
CA LEU A 513 -9.39 -18.98 -12.67
C LEU A 513 -9.25 -17.55 -12.14
N ALA A 514 -8.23 -17.31 -11.30
CA ALA A 514 -7.93 -15.99 -10.78
C ALA A 514 -7.30 -15.06 -11.84
N ASN A 515 -6.51 -15.61 -12.77
CA ASN A 515 -5.72 -14.83 -13.74
C ASN A 515 -6.00 -15.29 -15.17
N ARG A 516 -7.28 -15.30 -15.57
CA ARG A 516 -7.67 -15.60 -16.94
C ARG A 516 -7.32 -14.44 -17.85
N GLY A 517 -6.60 -14.71 -18.93
CA GLY A 517 -6.28 -13.71 -19.93
C GLY A 517 -5.66 -14.33 -21.17
N ALA A 518 -5.84 -13.68 -22.32
CA ALA A 518 -5.19 -14.09 -23.54
C ALA A 518 -3.66 -14.15 -23.34
N HIS A 519 -3.02 -15.15 -23.94
CA HIS A 519 -1.56 -15.31 -23.95
C HIS A 519 -0.91 -15.53 -22.57
N LEU A 520 -1.70 -15.94 -21.58
CA LEU A 520 -1.23 -16.52 -20.31
C LEU A 520 -1.35 -18.04 -20.36
N HIS A 521 -0.24 -18.74 -20.11
CA HIS A 521 -0.18 -20.21 -20.09
C HIS A 521 0.27 -20.70 -18.71
N PHE A 522 -0.19 -21.87 -18.29
CA PHE A 522 0.06 -22.42 -16.97
C PHE A 522 0.75 -23.78 -17.09
N ALA A 523 1.96 -23.91 -16.54
CA ALA A 523 2.75 -25.13 -16.65
C ALA A 523 3.15 -25.69 -15.29
N ILE A 524 2.89 -26.99 -15.10
CA ILE A 524 3.45 -27.74 -13.96
C ILE A 524 4.80 -28.31 -14.37
N LEU A 525 5.86 -27.85 -13.68
CA LEU A 525 7.22 -28.37 -13.86
C LEU A 525 7.49 -29.42 -12.79
N SER A 526 7.37 -30.70 -13.12
CA SER A 526 7.37 -31.77 -12.13
C SER A 526 8.62 -32.65 -12.17
N ASP A 527 9.06 -33.09 -10.98
CA ASP A 527 9.94 -34.24 -10.82
C ASP A 527 9.27 -35.22 -9.85
N PHE A 528 9.74 -36.47 -9.84
CA PHE A 528 9.46 -37.36 -8.71
C PHE A 528 10.29 -37.03 -7.47
N THR A 529 9.86 -37.53 -6.31
CA THR A 529 10.64 -37.52 -5.06
C THR A 529 11.93 -38.34 -5.18
N ASP A 530 12.93 -38.02 -4.38
CA ASP A 530 14.22 -38.72 -4.37
C ASP A 530 14.05 -40.21 -4.03
N ALA A 531 14.79 -41.08 -4.74
CA ALA A 531 14.65 -42.53 -4.63
C ALA A 531 16.00 -43.28 -4.71
N PRO A 532 16.07 -44.52 -4.20
CA PRO A 532 17.25 -45.37 -4.33
C PRO A 532 17.43 -45.94 -5.74
N GLU A 533 16.37 -45.97 -6.57
CA GLU A 533 16.38 -46.43 -7.97
C GLU A 533 15.77 -45.37 -8.89
N GLU A 534 16.05 -45.46 -10.19
CA GLU A 534 15.58 -44.50 -11.20
C GLU A 534 14.04 -44.44 -11.27
N THR A 535 13.42 -45.62 -11.26
CA THR A 535 11.98 -45.84 -11.26
C THR A 535 11.54 -46.50 -9.95
N GLN A 536 10.35 -46.16 -9.45
CA GLN A 536 9.72 -46.74 -8.28
C GLN A 536 8.34 -47.31 -8.63
N PRO A 537 7.86 -48.33 -7.88
CA PRO A 537 6.48 -48.78 -8.01
C PRO A 537 5.50 -47.61 -7.77
N GLY A 538 4.60 -47.38 -8.72
CA GLY A 538 3.60 -46.30 -8.68
C GLY A 538 3.96 -45.04 -9.47
N ASP A 539 5.20 -44.90 -9.97
CA ASP A 539 5.57 -43.74 -10.80
C ASP A 539 4.69 -43.61 -12.06
N ASP A 540 4.40 -44.73 -12.73
CA ASP A 540 3.53 -44.76 -13.93
C ASP A 540 2.11 -44.30 -13.61
N GLU A 541 1.58 -44.67 -12.42
CA GLU A 541 0.24 -44.25 -11.97
C GLU A 541 0.21 -42.74 -11.70
N ILE A 542 1.25 -42.21 -11.06
CA ILE A 542 1.42 -40.78 -10.78
C ILE A 542 1.51 -39.99 -12.10
N ALA A 543 2.34 -40.44 -13.04
CA ALA A 543 2.51 -39.79 -14.34
C ALA A 543 1.21 -39.84 -15.16
N ALA A 544 0.53 -40.99 -15.19
CA ALA A 544 -0.75 -41.14 -15.89
C ALA A 544 -1.83 -40.22 -15.30
N ALA A 545 -1.91 -40.09 -13.97
CA ALA A 545 -2.82 -39.17 -13.31
C ALA A 545 -2.54 -37.70 -13.69
N ALA A 546 -1.28 -37.31 -13.78
CA ALA A 546 -0.89 -35.95 -14.15
C ALA A 546 -1.24 -35.65 -15.62
N ILE A 547 -0.97 -36.59 -16.53
CA ILE A 547 -1.33 -36.48 -17.97
C ILE A 547 -2.84 -36.33 -18.12
N ALA A 548 -3.61 -37.23 -17.50
CA ALA A 548 -5.06 -37.22 -17.59
C ALA A 548 -5.66 -35.94 -17.00
N GLY A 549 -5.12 -35.47 -15.87
CA GLY A 549 -5.57 -34.25 -15.22
C GLY A 549 -5.35 -32.98 -16.05
N VAL A 550 -4.16 -32.82 -16.65
CA VAL A 550 -3.88 -31.66 -17.52
C VAL A 550 -4.74 -31.68 -18.78
N ARG A 551 -4.94 -32.85 -19.40
CA ARG A 551 -5.87 -32.98 -20.54
C ARG A 551 -7.30 -32.59 -20.16
N ALA A 552 -7.78 -33.07 -19.02
CA ALA A 552 -9.10 -32.71 -18.52
C ALA A 552 -9.23 -31.20 -18.25
N LEU A 553 -8.18 -30.54 -17.76
CA LEU A 553 -8.18 -29.08 -17.58
C LEU A 553 -8.29 -28.33 -18.92
N ASN A 554 -7.51 -28.74 -19.93
CA ASN A 554 -7.61 -28.14 -21.27
C ASN A 554 -8.98 -28.40 -21.91
N GLU A 555 -9.53 -29.61 -21.79
CA GLU A 555 -10.88 -29.92 -22.27
C GLU A 555 -11.96 -29.06 -21.59
N ARG A 556 -11.78 -28.71 -20.30
CA ARG A 556 -12.74 -27.86 -19.57
C ARG A 556 -12.63 -26.37 -19.90
N HIS A 557 -11.41 -25.87 -20.12
CA HIS A 557 -11.15 -24.42 -20.13
C HIS A 557 -10.58 -23.87 -21.45
N ALA A 558 -10.04 -24.71 -22.33
CA ALA A 558 -9.35 -24.31 -23.57
C ALA A 558 -10.08 -24.87 -24.82
N LEU A 559 -11.40 -24.65 -24.90
CA LEU A 559 -12.24 -25.21 -25.97
C LEU A 559 -12.01 -24.56 -27.35
N GLU A 560 -11.62 -23.29 -27.40
CA GLU A 560 -11.39 -22.51 -28.64
C GLU A 560 -10.05 -21.74 -28.64
N GLU A 561 -9.27 -21.87 -27.57
CA GLU A 561 -7.92 -21.29 -27.44
C GLU A 561 -6.86 -22.40 -27.47
N PRO A 562 -5.60 -22.08 -27.82
CA PRO A 562 -4.49 -23.00 -27.62
C PRO A 562 -4.43 -23.51 -26.18
N ASP A 563 -3.82 -24.68 -25.96
CA ASP A 563 -3.72 -25.30 -24.64
C ASP A 563 -3.26 -24.28 -23.57
N ALA A 564 -4.09 -24.11 -22.54
CA ALA A 564 -3.84 -23.21 -21.43
C ALA A 564 -2.97 -23.87 -20.36
N PHE A 565 -3.06 -25.19 -20.23
CA PHE A 565 -2.37 -25.99 -19.23
C PHE A 565 -1.34 -26.94 -19.87
N HIS A 566 -0.15 -27.00 -19.26
CA HIS A 566 0.95 -27.84 -19.72
C HIS A 566 1.54 -28.67 -18.56
N LEU A 567 1.93 -29.90 -18.87
CA LEU A 567 2.73 -30.75 -17.98
C LEU A 567 4.11 -30.95 -18.59
N LEU A 568 5.14 -30.64 -17.83
CA LEU A 568 6.53 -30.88 -18.19
C LEU A 568 7.18 -31.66 -17.05
N HIS A 569 7.24 -32.99 -17.21
CA HIS A 569 7.74 -33.91 -16.20
C HIS A 569 9.14 -34.41 -16.55
N ARG A 570 10.05 -34.35 -15.59
CA ARG A 570 11.44 -34.79 -15.74
C ARG A 570 11.66 -36.13 -15.04
N PRO A 571 12.47 -37.02 -15.63
CA PRO A 571 12.85 -38.29 -14.99
C PRO A 571 13.83 -38.07 -13.83
N ARG A 572 13.95 -39.04 -12.93
CA ARG A 572 15.06 -39.06 -11.95
C ARG A 572 16.37 -39.34 -12.71
N ARG A 573 17.46 -38.68 -12.31
CA ARG A 573 18.81 -38.94 -12.80
C ARG A 573 19.73 -39.30 -11.64
N TRP A 574 20.66 -40.23 -11.84
CA TRP A 574 21.62 -40.59 -10.81
C TRP A 574 22.50 -39.39 -10.47
N ASN A 575 22.52 -39.01 -9.20
CA ASN A 575 23.37 -37.94 -8.71
C ASN A 575 24.46 -38.50 -7.80
N ALA A 576 25.68 -38.61 -8.31
CA ALA A 576 26.80 -39.18 -7.58
C ALA A 576 27.19 -38.39 -6.31
N GLN A 577 26.95 -37.06 -6.28
CA GLN A 577 27.27 -36.22 -5.12
C GLN A 577 26.21 -36.31 -4.01
N GLN A 578 24.98 -36.72 -4.36
CA GLN A 578 23.90 -36.95 -3.40
C GLN A 578 23.73 -38.45 -3.06
N GLY A 579 24.21 -39.35 -3.92
CA GLY A 579 24.08 -40.79 -3.74
C GLY A 579 22.63 -41.30 -3.91
N THR A 580 21.82 -40.63 -4.75
CA THR A 580 20.40 -40.95 -4.95
C THR A 580 19.97 -40.59 -6.37
N TRP A 581 18.88 -41.21 -6.84
CA TRP A 581 18.17 -40.82 -8.05
C TRP A 581 17.22 -39.68 -7.73
N MET A 582 17.38 -38.54 -8.41
CA MET A 582 16.61 -37.32 -8.14
C MET A 582 16.51 -36.44 -9.38
N GLY A 583 15.60 -35.47 -9.38
CA GLY A 583 15.54 -34.44 -10.43
C GLY A 583 16.79 -33.57 -10.45
N TRP A 584 17.33 -33.32 -11.66
CA TRP A 584 18.53 -32.50 -11.85
C TRP A 584 18.32 -31.06 -11.33
N GLU A 585 19.27 -30.56 -10.53
CA GLU A 585 19.30 -29.18 -9.99
C GLU A 585 18.02 -28.68 -9.30
N ARG A 586 17.11 -29.58 -8.88
CA ARG A 586 15.85 -29.23 -8.19
C ARG A 586 15.07 -28.12 -8.93
N LYS A 587 14.58 -27.11 -8.21
CA LYS A 587 13.82 -25.97 -8.74
C LYS A 587 14.61 -25.17 -9.79
N ARG A 588 15.89 -24.87 -9.52
CA ARG A 588 16.79 -24.23 -10.49
C ARG A 588 16.83 -24.99 -11.80
N GLY A 589 17.00 -26.31 -11.72
CA GLY A 589 17.04 -27.19 -12.88
C GLY A 589 15.74 -27.15 -13.68
N LYS A 590 14.58 -27.21 -13.01
CA LYS A 590 13.26 -27.13 -13.68
C LYS A 590 13.12 -25.86 -14.49
N LEU A 591 13.45 -24.72 -13.90
CA LEU A 591 13.39 -23.43 -14.57
C LEU A 591 14.40 -23.35 -15.72
N SER A 592 15.62 -23.85 -15.52
CA SER A 592 16.64 -23.89 -16.58
C SER A 592 16.24 -24.77 -17.77
N ASP A 593 15.73 -25.98 -17.52
CA ASP A 593 15.29 -26.89 -18.58
C ASP A 593 14.06 -26.34 -19.31
N PHE A 594 13.11 -25.74 -18.57
CA PHE A 594 11.96 -25.05 -19.14
C PHE A 594 12.37 -23.90 -20.07
N ASN A 595 13.26 -23.04 -19.61
CA ASN A 595 13.78 -21.90 -20.35
C ASN A 595 14.47 -22.34 -21.66
N ARG A 596 15.21 -23.45 -21.64
CA ARG A 596 15.79 -24.04 -22.85
C ARG A 596 14.74 -24.64 -23.78
N LEU A 597 13.75 -25.34 -23.22
CA LEU A 597 12.63 -25.92 -23.97
C LEU A 597 11.89 -24.88 -24.82
N ILE A 598 11.54 -23.75 -24.21
CA ILE A 598 10.84 -22.66 -24.89
C ILE A 598 11.73 -21.86 -25.84
N ARG A 599 13.04 -22.10 -25.87
CA ARG A 599 13.95 -21.58 -26.90
C ARG A 599 14.31 -22.61 -27.97
N GLY A 600 13.66 -23.78 -27.94
CA GLY A 600 13.81 -24.82 -28.97
C GLY A 600 14.84 -25.90 -28.65
N ASP A 601 15.46 -25.86 -27.47
CA ASP A 601 16.45 -26.84 -26.99
C ASP A 601 15.83 -27.84 -25.99
N ALA A 602 16.62 -28.75 -25.43
CA ALA A 602 16.31 -29.52 -24.21
C ALA A 602 14.99 -30.31 -24.19
N GLN A 603 14.44 -30.70 -25.35
CA GLN A 603 13.25 -31.57 -25.41
C GLN A 603 13.48 -32.93 -24.74
N ASP A 604 14.73 -33.41 -24.77
CA ASP A 604 15.22 -34.63 -24.15
C ASP A 604 15.35 -34.54 -22.61
N ALA A 605 15.17 -33.35 -22.01
CA ALA A 605 15.17 -33.18 -20.57
C ALA A 605 13.88 -33.70 -19.90
N PHE A 606 12.78 -33.81 -20.67
CA PHE A 606 11.46 -34.18 -20.17
C PHE A 606 11.06 -35.57 -20.67
N SER A 607 10.61 -36.45 -19.76
CA SER A 607 10.11 -37.78 -20.10
C SER A 607 8.63 -37.76 -20.47
N VAL A 608 7.88 -36.79 -19.95
CA VAL A 608 6.47 -36.57 -20.31
C VAL A 608 6.25 -35.08 -20.59
N ILE A 609 5.68 -34.81 -21.77
CA ILE A 609 5.21 -33.50 -22.20
C ILE A 609 3.73 -33.64 -22.54
N THR A 610 2.86 -32.84 -21.91
CA THR A 610 1.43 -32.76 -22.23
C THR A 610 1.04 -31.31 -22.48
N GLY A 611 0.24 -31.09 -23.52
CA GLY A 611 -0.13 -29.77 -24.04
C GLY A 611 0.73 -29.35 -25.23
N ASP A 612 0.23 -28.44 -26.06
CA ASP A 612 0.98 -27.87 -27.19
C ASP A 612 2.10 -26.94 -26.71
N VAL A 613 3.35 -27.38 -26.83
CA VAL A 613 4.55 -26.61 -26.45
C VAL A 613 4.95 -25.60 -27.53
N SER A 614 4.43 -25.70 -28.76
CA SER A 614 4.81 -24.78 -29.84
C SER A 614 4.48 -23.33 -29.48
N ILE A 615 3.35 -23.10 -28.80
CA ILE A 615 2.95 -21.78 -28.33
C ILE A 615 3.82 -21.23 -27.21
N LEU A 616 4.46 -22.10 -26.43
CA LEU A 616 5.35 -21.68 -25.37
C LEU A 616 6.66 -21.09 -25.91
N ARG A 617 6.99 -21.31 -27.19
CA ARG A 617 8.22 -20.78 -27.80
C ARG A 617 8.26 -19.26 -27.87
N ASP A 618 7.09 -18.65 -27.98
CA ASP A 618 6.93 -17.19 -28.05
C ASP A 618 6.79 -16.56 -26.66
N VAL A 619 6.99 -17.32 -25.57
CA VAL A 619 6.95 -16.79 -24.20
C VAL A 619 8.11 -15.83 -23.98
N GLN A 620 7.77 -14.58 -23.66
CA GLN A 620 8.72 -13.52 -23.31
C GLN A 620 9.03 -13.55 -21.80
N TYR A 621 8.00 -13.74 -20.98
CA TYR A 621 8.11 -13.68 -19.52
C TYR A 621 7.66 -14.97 -18.84
N VAL A 622 8.27 -15.27 -17.70
CA VAL A 622 7.87 -16.42 -16.87
C VAL A 622 7.60 -15.96 -15.45
N ILE A 623 6.42 -16.30 -14.94
CA ILE A 623 6.06 -16.13 -13.53
C ILE A 623 6.31 -17.46 -12.83
N THR A 624 7.34 -17.53 -11.97
CA THR A 624 7.58 -18.72 -11.14
C THR A 624 6.92 -18.56 -9.77
N LEU A 625 6.16 -19.58 -9.37
CA LEU A 625 5.50 -19.69 -8.07
C LEU A 625 5.95 -20.96 -7.34
N ASP A 626 5.84 -21.01 -6.02
CA ASP A 626 5.93 -22.31 -5.30
C ASP A 626 4.57 -23.02 -5.36
N SER A 627 4.54 -24.32 -5.05
CA SER A 627 3.31 -25.11 -5.04
C SER A 627 2.28 -24.64 -4.01
N ASP A 628 2.72 -23.95 -2.96
CA ASP A 628 1.91 -23.38 -1.87
C ASP A 628 1.67 -21.86 -2.02
N THR A 629 2.09 -21.26 -3.14
CA THR A 629 1.88 -19.84 -3.40
C THR A 629 0.56 -19.59 -4.09
N VAL A 630 -0.21 -18.62 -3.59
CA VAL A 630 -1.43 -18.13 -4.23
C VAL A 630 -1.13 -16.83 -4.97
N LEU A 631 -1.43 -16.81 -6.27
CA LEU A 631 -1.45 -15.62 -7.12
C LEU A 631 -2.88 -15.05 -7.11
N PRO A 632 -3.11 -13.89 -6.48
CA PRO A 632 -4.43 -13.28 -6.43
C PRO A 632 -4.95 -12.92 -7.83
N PRO A 633 -6.25 -12.61 -7.95
CA PRO A 633 -6.80 -12.11 -9.19
C PRO A 633 -6.01 -10.92 -9.73
N ASP A 634 -5.87 -10.88 -11.05
CA ASP A 634 -5.24 -9.80 -11.83
C ASP A 634 -3.75 -9.52 -11.56
N SER A 635 -3.12 -10.28 -10.65
CA SER A 635 -1.71 -10.08 -10.28
C SER A 635 -0.73 -10.47 -11.39
N ALA A 636 -1.07 -11.44 -12.26
CA ALA A 636 -0.23 -11.77 -13.42
C ALA A 636 -0.14 -10.62 -14.43
N PRO A 637 -1.26 -10.05 -14.95
CA PRO A 637 -1.23 -8.87 -15.79
C PRO A 637 -0.44 -7.69 -15.19
N GLU A 638 -0.56 -7.45 -13.87
CA GLU A 638 0.20 -6.40 -13.20
C GLU A 638 1.72 -6.64 -13.24
N LEU A 639 2.16 -7.87 -12.96
CA LEU A 639 3.57 -8.27 -13.05
C LEU A 639 4.11 -8.15 -14.47
N VAL A 640 3.32 -8.59 -15.47
CA VAL A 640 3.67 -8.49 -16.89
C VAL A 640 3.78 -7.02 -17.31
N GLY A 641 2.81 -6.18 -16.92
CA GLY A 641 2.81 -4.75 -17.22
C GLY A 641 4.00 -4.03 -16.59
N ALA A 642 4.43 -4.43 -15.39
CA ALA A 642 5.62 -3.89 -14.75
C ALA A 642 6.89 -4.32 -15.50
N MET A 643 7.05 -5.60 -15.85
CA MET A 643 8.23 -6.09 -16.56
C MET A 643 8.36 -5.52 -17.98
N ALA A 644 7.23 -5.35 -18.67
CA ALA A 644 7.17 -4.84 -20.03
C ALA A 644 7.53 -3.35 -20.16
N HIS A 645 7.35 -2.58 -19.07
CA HIS A 645 7.56 -1.14 -19.07
C HIS A 645 9.00 -0.76 -19.46
N PRO A 646 9.22 0.21 -20.36
CA PRO A 646 10.55 0.55 -20.90
C PRO A 646 11.63 0.78 -19.83
N LEU A 647 11.29 1.51 -18.76
CA LEU A 647 12.24 1.82 -17.68
C LEU A 647 12.67 0.59 -16.85
N ASN A 648 11.87 -0.47 -16.87
CA ASN A 648 12.16 -1.70 -16.13
C ASN A 648 12.93 -2.73 -16.97
N ARG A 649 13.05 -2.53 -18.30
CA ARG A 649 13.74 -3.48 -19.19
C ARG A 649 15.21 -3.66 -18.82
N ALA A 650 15.60 -4.92 -18.67
CA ALA A 650 16.96 -5.32 -18.32
C ALA A 650 17.99 -4.84 -19.35
N VAL A 651 19.12 -4.32 -18.87
CA VAL A 651 20.31 -4.03 -19.66
C VAL A 651 21.44 -4.89 -19.13
N TYR A 652 21.84 -5.88 -19.92
CA TYR A 652 22.97 -6.75 -19.64
C TYR A 652 24.27 -6.08 -20.05
N ASP A 653 25.27 -6.12 -19.17
CA ASP A 653 26.63 -5.64 -19.43
C ASP A 653 27.55 -6.85 -19.62
N PRO A 654 28.05 -7.12 -20.85
CA PRO A 654 28.89 -8.29 -21.12
C PRO A 654 30.23 -8.28 -20.37
N ASP A 655 30.82 -7.11 -20.15
CA ASP A 655 32.11 -6.98 -19.46
C ASP A 655 31.95 -7.32 -17.97
N ARG A 656 30.89 -6.78 -17.37
CA ARG A 656 30.52 -7.10 -15.98
C ARG A 656 29.83 -8.45 -15.85
N GLY A 657 29.35 -9.03 -16.94
CA GLY A 657 28.64 -10.31 -17.01
C GLY A 657 27.41 -10.35 -16.09
N ARG A 658 26.62 -9.27 -16.03
CA ARG A 658 25.39 -9.18 -15.22
C ARG A 658 24.47 -8.07 -15.71
N VAL A 659 23.22 -8.06 -15.26
CA VAL A 659 22.29 -6.95 -15.49
C VAL A 659 22.70 -5.75 -14.64
N VAL A 660 22.83 -4.57 -15.26
CA VAL A 660 23.30 -3.34 -14.61
C VAL A 660 22.22 -2.25 -14.50
N ARG A 661 21.16 -2.35 -15.28
CA ARG A 661 20.01 -1.44 -15.26
C ARG A 661 18.74 -2.18 -15.65
N GLY A 662 17.59 -1.68 -15.22
CA GLY A 662 16.33 -2.43 -15.31
C GLY A 662 16.44 -3.77 -14.58
N TYR A 663 15.58 -4.71 -14.88
CA TYR A 663 15.40 -5.90 -14.07
C TYR A 663 15.25 -7.12 -14.96
N GLY A 664 16.11 -8.12 -14.75
CA GLY A 664 15.92 -9.44 -15.34
C GLY A 664 14.85 -10.24 -14.61
N ILE A 665 14.57 -9.89 -13.34
CA ILE A 665 13.54 -10.51 -12.51
C ILE A 665 12.89 -9.47 -11.59
N LEU A 666 11.56 -9.51 -11.49
CA LEU A 666 10.76 -8.73 -10.55
C LEU A 666 10.10 -9.67 -9.56
N GLN A 667 10.38 -9.44 -8.28
CA GLN A 667 9.74 -10.14 -7.19
C GLN A 667 8.51 -9.37 -6.71
N PRO A 668 7.33 -10.00 -6.58
CA PRO A 668 6.20 -9.43 -5.84
C PRO A 668 6.45 -9.45 -4.33
N ARG A 669 5.69 -8.66 -3.59
CA ARG A 669 5.60 -8.79 -2.14
C ARG A 669 5.03 -10.16 -1.77
N VAL A 670 5.66 -10.86 -0.84
CA VAL A 670 5.17 -12.14 -0.32
C VAL A 670 4.50 -11.91 1.03
N GLY A 671 3.18 -12.07 1.09
CA GLY A 671 2.38 -12.05 2.31
C GLY A 671 2.12 -13.45 2.86
N VAL A 672 1.65 -13.53 4.11
CA VAL A 672 1.17 -14.79 4.70
C VAL A 672 -0.34 -14.87 4.58
N SER A 673 -0.87 -16.02 4.13
CA SER A 673 -2.31 -16.24 4.03
C SER A 673 -3.00 -16.21 5.41
N LEU A 674 -4.17 -15.58 5.50
CA LEU A 674 -4.99 -15.54 6.73
C LEU A 674 -5.33 -16.95 7.27
N PRO A 675 -5.73 -17.93 6.43
CA PRO A 675 -5.95 -19.29 6.89
C PRO A 675 -4.68 -19.89 7.50
N SER A 676 -3.51 -19.72 6.86
CA SER A 676 -2.27 -20.30 7.36
C SER A 676 -1.83 -19.71 8.70
N ALA A 677 -1.96 -18.40 8.86
CA ALA A 677 -1.54 -17.75 10.09
C ALA A 677 -2.40 -18.10 11.30
N ASN A 678 -3.67 -18.45 11.07
CA ASN A 678 -4.60 -18.86 12.12
C ASN A 678 -4.59 -20.38 12.38
N ARG A 679 -3.71 -21.17 11.74
CA ARG A 679 -3.62 -22.63 11.95
C ARG A 679 -3.15 -23.01 13.36
N SER A 680 -2.37 -22.16 14.03
CA SER A 680 -1.91 -22.38 15.40
C SER A 680 -1.51 -21.07 16.09
N ARG A 681 -1.39 -21.10 17.42
CA ARG A 681 -0.87 -19.94 18.17
C ARG A 681 0.57 -19.59 17.80
N PHE A 682 1.38 -20.59 17.45
CA PHE A 682 2.74 -20.39 16.96
C PHE A 682 2.71 -19.60 15.66
N ALA A 683 1.90 -20.03 14.68
CA ALA A 683 1.78 -19.35 13.40
C ALA A 683 1.26 -17.92 13.58
N ALA A 684 0.27 -17.70 14.45
CA ALA A 684 -0.28 -16.37 14.70
C ALA A 684 0.76 -15.38 15.28
N ILE A 685 1.63 -15.83 16.18
CA ILE A 685 2.70 -14.98 16.76
C ILE A 685 3.85 -14.81 15.76
N ALA A 686 4.26 -15.89 15.10
CA ALA A 686 5.48 -15.93 14.30
C ALA A 686 5.30 -15.38 12.88
N SER A 687 4.09 -15.42 12.30
CA SER A 687 3.78 -14.79 11.00
C SER A 687 3.63 -13.27 11.08
N GLY A 688 3.57 -12.70 12.29
CA GLY A 688 3.43 -11.26 12.51
C GLY A 688 2.00 -10.79 12.29
N HIS A 689 1.76 -10.00 11.25
CA HIS A 689 0.46 -9.39 10.94
C HIS A 689 -0.17 -10.03 9.68
N PRO A 690 -0.77 -11.22 9.79
CA PRO A 690 -1.43 -11.86 8.67
C PRO A 690 -2.69 -11.11 8.25
N GLY A 691 -2.87 -10.90 6.95
CA GLY A 691 -4.03 -10.21 6.39
C GLY A 691 -4.19 -8.74 6.78
N VAL A 692 -3.21 -8.13 7.46
CA VAL A 692 -3.10 -6.67 7.47
C VAL A 692 -2.53 -6.30 6.10
N ASP A 693 -3.41 -5.89 5.20
CA ASP A 693 -3.02 -4.96 4.16
C ASP A 693 -2.61 -3.67 4.89
N PRO A 694 -1.35 -3.19 4.82
CA PRO A 694 -0.98 -1.87 5.32
C PRO A 694 -1.67 -0.71 4.56
N TYR A 695 -2.74 -1.04 3.84
CA TYR A 695 -3.72 -0.27 3.10
C TYR A 695 -3.17 0.17 1.74
N SER A 696 -3.46 -0.64 0.71
CA SER A 696 -3.56 -0.22 -0.70
C SER A 696 -2.39 0.58 -1.28
N THR A 697 -1.19 0.48 -0.70
CA THR A 697 -0.03 1.30 -1.04
C THR A 697 1.25 0.48 -1.02
N ALA A 698 2.21 0.88 -1.86
CA ALA A 698 3.52 0.27 -1.96
C ALA A 698 4.24 0.24 -0.59
N VAL A 699 4.77 -0.93 -0.22
CA VAL A 699 5.56 -1.09 1.01
C VAL A 699 7.01 -0.68 0.76
N SER A 700 7.59 0.07 1.68
CA SER A 700 9.00 0.48 1.63
C SER A 700 9.94 -0.72 1.87
N ASP A 701 10.96 -0.85 1.03
CA ASP A 701 12.04 -1.83 1.16
C ASP A 701 13.38 -1.14 0.97
N VAL A 702 14.30 -1.31 1.92
CA VAL A 702 15.57 -0.58 1.95
C VAL A 702 16.40 -0.80 0.69
N TYR A 703 16.40 -2.01 0.14
CA TYR A 703 17.21 -2.31 -1.04
C TYR A 703 16.57 -1.73 -2.31
N GLN A 704 15.25 -1.84 -2.45
CA GLN A 704 14.52 -1.25 -3.57
C GLN A 704 14.53 0.28 -3.51
N ASP A 705 14.30 0.87 -2.35
CA ASP A 705 14.17 2.32 -2.20
C ASP A 705 15.54 3.00 -2.33
N LEU A 706 16.57 2.51 -1.63
CA LEU A 706 17.90 3.13 -1.65
C LEU A 706 18.73 2.76 -2.89
N TYR A 707 18.74 1.48 -3.29
CA TYR A 707 19.58 0.97 -4.38
C TYR A 707 18.82 0.74 -5.69
N GLY A 708 17.48 0.74 -5.67
CA GLY A 708 16.70 0.30 -6.83
C GLY A 708 16.84 -1.19 -7.12
N GLU A 709 17.17 -2.02 -6.13
CA GLU A 709 17.37 -3.48 -6.29
C GLU A 709 16.66 -4.28 -5.18
N GLY A 710 15.73 -5.15 -5.52
CA GLY A 710 15.12 -6.12 -4.60
C GLY A 710 16.01 -7.33 -4.29
N SER A 711 15.48 -8.29 -3.54
CA SER A 711 16.12 -9.59 -3.27
C SER A 711 15.19 -10.70 -3.73
N PHE A 712 15.62 -11.53 -4.67
CA PHE A 712 14.81 -12.64 -5.19
C PHE A 712 14.73 -13.78 -4.16
N THR A 713 13.51 -14.26 -3.92
CA THR A 713 13.12 -15.25 -2.89
C THR A 713 12.42 -16.47 -3.50
N GLY A 714 12.63 -16.68 -4.80
CA GLY A 714 12.11 -17.84 -5.54
C GLY A 714 10.74 -17.62 -6.17
N LYS A 715 10.13 -16.45 -6.02
CA LYS A 715 8.81 -16.12 -6.58
C LYS A 715 8.87 -14.81 -7.34
N GLY A 716 8.27 -14.78 -8.51
CA GLY A 716 8.17 -13.55 -9.31
C GLY A 716 8.23 -13.79 -10.81
N ILE A 717 8.24 -12.68 -11.55
CA ILE A 717 8.27 -12.65 -13.01
C ILE A 717 9.68 -12.38 -13.51
N TYR A 718 10.16 -13.09 -14.51
CA TYR A 718 11.44 -12.81 -15.16
C TYR A 718 11.33 -12.78 -16.68
N ASP A 719 12.20 -11.99 -17.30
CA ASP A 719 12.42 -11.98 -18.73
C ASP A 719 13.32 -13.16 -19.07
N VAL A 720 12.82 -14.07 -19.91
CA VAL A 720 13.47 -15.35 -20.17
C VAL A 720 14.89 -15.14 -20.68
N ASP A 721 15.08 -14.23 -21.63
CA ASP A 721 16.37 -14.03 -22.28
C ASP A 721 17.33 -13.27 -21.35
N ALA A 722 16.87 -12.22 -20.68
CA ALA A 722 17.70 -11.50 -19.72
C ALA A 722 18.12 -12.37 -18.53
N PHE A 723 17.21 -13.20 -18.02
CA PHE A 723 17.49 -14.13 -16.94
C PHE A 723 18.46 -15.23 -17.38
N GLN A 724 18.27 -15.82 -18.57
CA GLN A 724 19.20 -16.80 -19.13
C GLN A 724 20.59 -16.20 -19.34
N LEU A 725 20.70 -15.03 -19.98
CA LEU A 725 21.99 -14.33 -20.18
C LEU A 725 22.74 -14.06 -18.87
N ALA A 726 22.01 -13.83 -17.77
CA ALA A 726 22.58 -13.56 -16.46
C ALA A 726 23.00 -14.82 -15.68
N THR A 727 22.28 -15.94 -15.86
CA THR A 727 22.36 -17.09 -14.93
C THR A 727 22.73 -18.41 -15.60
N HIS A 728 22.44 -18.60 -16.88
CA HIS A 728 22.66 -19.85 -17.58
C HIS A 728 24.15 -20.15 -17.69
N GLY A 729 24.54 -21.40 -17.45
CA GLY A 729 25.93 -21.83 -17.51
C GLY A 729 26.85 -21.05 -16.55
N ARG A 730 26.33 -20.47 -15.46
CA ARG A 730 27.16 -19.65 -14.56
C ARG A 730 27.58 -20.35 -13.28
N PHE A 731 26.72 -21.20 -12.75
CA PHE A 731 26.94 -21.84 -11.46
C PHE A 731 27.37 -23.29 -11.67
N PRO A 732 28.38 -23.77 -10.92
CA PRO A 732 28.74 -25.19 -10.96
C PRO A 732 27.56 -26.05 -10.51
N GLU A 733 27.40 -27.21 -11.13
CA GLU A 733 26.38 -28.18 -10.73
C GLU A 733 26.59 -28.66 -9.29
N ASN A 734 25.49 -29.01 -8.63
CA ASN A 734 25.39 -29.60 -7.31
C ASN A 734 25.88 -28.70 -6.16
N THR A 735 25.94 -27.38 -6.38
CA THR A 735 26.48 -26.44 -5.39
C THR A 735 25.43 -25.58 -4.67
N LEU A 736 24.29 -25.28 -5.31
CA LEU A 736 23.33 -24.28 -4.85
C LEU A 736 22.01 -24.90 -4.38
N LEU A 737 21.80 -24.96 -3.07
CA LEU A 737 20.51 -25.32 -2.47
C LEU A 737 19.51 -24.16 -2.51
N SER A 738 19.97 -22.94 -2.26
CA SER A 738 19.19 -21.70 -2.36
C SER A 738 19.73 -20.87 -3.52
N HIS A 739 19.16 -21.05 -4.71
CA HIS A 739 19.61 -20.37 -5.93
C HIS A 739 19.05 -18.93 -6.04
N ASP A 740 17.93 -18.65 -5.38
CA ASP A 740 17.15 -17.43 -5.56
C ASP A 740 17.98 -16.14 -5.40
N LEU A 741 18.66 -15.97 -4.26
CA LEU A 741 19.40 -14.74 -3.99
C LEU A 741 20.53 -14.51 -5.01
N ILE A 742 21.27 -15.57 -5.36
CA ILE A 742 22.44 -15.42 -6.23
C ILE A 742 22.03 -15.18 -7.69
N GLU A 743 20.98 -15.87 -8.17
CA GLU A 743 20.40 -15.61 -9.50
C GLU A 743 19.84 -14.19 -9.58
N GLY A 744 19.10 -13.75 -8.55
CA GLY A 744 18.60 -12.38 -8.45
C GLY A 744 19.70 -11.32 -8.41
N ASN A 745 20.86 -11.62 -7.83
CA ASN A 745 22.01 -10.71 -7.81
C ASN A 745 22.66 -10.54 -9.19
N TYR A 746 22.66 -11.57 -10.04
CA TYR A 746 23.17 -11.50 -11.41
C TYR A 746 22.13 -10.93 -12.39
N ALA A 747 20.87 -11.32 -12.24
CA ALA A 747 19.76 -10.84 -13.06
C ALA A 747 19.28 -9.43 -12.66
N ARG A 748 19.78 -8.89 -11.54
CA ARG A 748 19.32 -7.65 -10.90
C ARG A 748 17.82 -7.72 -10.59
N ALA A 749 17.50 -8.26 -9.42
CA ALA A 749 16.13 -8.33 -8.93
C ALA A 749 15.56 -6.94 -8.64
N GLY A 750 14.32 -6.69 -9.04
CA GLY A 750 13.50 -5.55 -8.60
C GLY A 750 12.37 -6.03 -7.69
N LEU A 751 11.83 -5.13 -6.86
CA LEU A 751 10.67 -5.43 -6.02
C LEU A 751 9.42 -4.68 -6.55
N ALA A 752 8.39 -5.43 -6.92
CA ALA A 752 7.05 -4.91 -7.18
C ALA A 752 6.32 -4.77 -5.83
N THR A 753 6.48 -3.61 -5.19
CA THR A 753 6.11 -3.33 -3.80
C THR A 753 4.60 -3.30 -3.52
N ASP A 754 3.82 -3.17 -4.58
CA ASP A 754 2.36 -3.00 -4.62
C ASP A 754 1.65 -4.18 -5.32
N VAL A 755 2.38 -5.23 -5.73
CA VAL A 755 1.80 -6.51 -6.16
C VAL A 755 2.08 -7.56 -5.09
N ILE A 756 1.03 -8.24 -4.61
CA ILE A 756 1.15 -9.22 -3.51
C ILE A 756 0.86 -10.64 -3.99
N VAL A 757 1.65 -11.60 -3.51
CA VAL A 757 1.36 -13.03 -3.55
C VAL A 757 1.31 -13.56 -2.13
N TYR A 758 0.57 -14.65 -1.90
CA TYR A 758 0.42 -15.22 -0.56
C TYR A 758 1.07 -16.59 -0.45
N ASP A 759 1.85 -16.78 0.61
CA ASP A 759 2.45 -18.05 1.00
C ASP A 759 1.86 -18.58 2.31
N ASP A 760 2.04 -19.87 2.52
CA ASP A 760 1.79 -20.52 3.79
C ASP A 760 2.96 -20.34 4.79
N TYR A 761 2.60 -20.18 6.06
CA TYR A 761 3.52 -20.10 7.18
C TYR A 761 3.52 -21.40 8.00
N PRO A 762 4.68 -21.86 8.52
CA PRO A 762 4.75 -23.11 9.27
C PRO A 762 3.79 -23.16 10.47
N SER A 763 3.04 -24.25 10.59
CA SER A 763 2.01 -24.41 11.64
C SER A 763 2.59 -24.74 13.01
N SER A 764 3.86 -25.16 13.07
CA SER A 764 4.53 -25.57 14.31
C SER A 764 5.97 -25.11 14.38
N TYR A 765 6.50 -25.05 15.61
CA TYR A 765 7.89 -24.68 15.85
C TYR A 765 8.89 -25.65 15.20
N GLU A 766 8.60 -26.95 15.17
CA GLU A 766 9.48 -27.94 14.54
C GLU A 766 9.54 -27.76 13.02
N ALA A 767 8.40 -27.54 12.36
CA ALA A 767 8.38 -27.27 10.93
C ALA A 767 9.10 -25.97 10.58
N HIS A 768 8.90 -24.90 11.36
CA HIS A 768 9.66 -23.66 11.23
C HIS A 768 11.17 -23.88 11.37
N THR A 769 11.59 -24.65 12.37
CA THR A 769 13.01 -24.92 12.63
C THR A 769 13.67 -25.71 11.51
N ARG A 770 12.99 -26.72 10.94
CA ARG A 770 13.49 -27.47 9.78
C ARG A 770 13.61 -26.60 8.54
N ARG A 771 12.62 -25.71 8.30
CA ARG A 771 12.66 -24.73 7.20
C ARG A 771 13.83 -23.77 7.35
N LYS A 772 14.03 -23.21 8.55
CA LYS A 772 15.16 -22.33 8.88
C LYS A 772 16.52 -23.04 8.71
N HIS A 773 16.65 -24.28 9.17
CA HIS A 773 17.88 -25.07 8.99
C HIS A 773 18.26 -25.21 7.52
N ARG A 774 17.29 -25.56 6.65
CA ARG A 774 17.48 -25.64 5.20
C ARG A 774 17.97 -24.30 4.62
N TRP A 775 17.34 -23.19 5.02
CA TRP A 775 17.71 -21.85 4.55
C TRP A 775 19.14 -21.47 4.95
N ILE A 776 19.52 -21.67 6.21
CA ILE A 776 20.89 -21.40 6.68
C ILE A 776 21.90 -22.22 5.88
N ARG A 777 21.61 -23.51 5.58
CA ARG A 777 22.52 -24.31 4.74
C ARG A 777 22.68 -23.72 3.34
N GLY A 778 21.59 -23.30 2.70
CA GLY A 778 21.64 -22.68 1.39
C GLY A 778 22.36 -21.32 1.39
N ASP A 779 22.15 -20.50 2.42
CA ASP A 779 22.83 -19.21 2.58
C ASP A 779 24.35 -19.40 2.70
N TRP A 780 24.80 -20.35 3.53
CA TRP A 780 26.22 -20.63 3.73
C TRP A 780 26.91 -21.26 2.53
N GLN A 781 26.16 -21.86 1.59
CA GLN A 781 26.70 -22.28 0.29
C GLN A 781 27.12 -21.11 -0.59
N LEU A 782 26.62 -19.91 -0.34
CA LEU A 782 27.03 -18.70 -1.06
C LEU A 782 28.34 -18.08 -0.53
N LEU A 783 28.92 -18.62 0.54
CA LEU A 783 30.19 -18.14 1.10
C LEU A 783 31.33 -17.98 0.05
N PRO A 784 31.51 -18.89 -0.93
CA PRO A 784 32.52 -18.70 -1.98
C PRO A 784 32.31 -17.44 -2.84
N TRP A 785 31.09 -16.94 -2.97
CA TRP A 785 30.76 -15.72 -3.73
C TRP A 785 31.12 -14.41 -3.01
N LEU A 786 31.71 -14.48 -1.81
CA LEU A 786 32.33 -13.33 -1.14
C LEU A 786 33.83 -13.22 -1.42
N ARG A 787 34.43 -14.19 -2.12
CA ARG A 787 35.86 -14.18 -2.46
C ARG A 787 36.11 -13.33 -3.70
N ARG A 788 37.38 -13.00 -3.95
CA ARG A 788 37.81 -12.30 -5.19
C ARG A 788 37.60 -13.16 -6.45
N MET A 789 37.76 -14.48 -6.31
CA MET A 789 37.48 -15.48 -7.33
C MET A 789 36.33 -16.36 -6.83
N VAL A 790 35.28 -16.52 -7.64
CA VAL A 790 34.06 -17.28 -7.32
C VAL A 790 34.01 -18.57 -8.14
N PRO A 791 33.26 -19.59 -7.69
CA PRO A 791 33.09 -20.81 -8.46
C PRO A 791 32.31 -20.54 -9.76
N GLY A 792 32.87 -20.94 -10.91
CA GLY A 792 32.18 -21.06 -12.20
C GLY A 792 32.17 -22.52 -12.68
N PRO A 793 31.39 -22.86 -13.73
CA PRO A 793 31.26 -24.25 -14.20
C PRO A 793 32.60 -24.82 -14.70
N ASP A 794 33.41 -24.00 -15.38
CA ASP A 794 34.70 -24.39 -15.97
C ASP A 794 35.90 -24.05 -15.07
N GLY A 795 35.64 -23.66 -13.82
CA GLY A 795 36.64 -23.26 -12.84
C GLY A 795 36.39 -21.88 -12.23
N PRO A 796 37.32 -21.39 -11.39
CA PRO A 796 37.14 -20.12 -10.70
C PRO A 796 37.14 -18.91 -11.65
N GLU A 797 36.13 -18.04 -11.54
CA GLU A 797 36.03 -16.78 -12.28
C GLU A 797 36.14 -15.56 -11.36
N ARG A 798 36.40 -14.36 -11.90
CA ARG A 798 36.46 -13.13 -11.10
C ARG A 798 35.07 -12.78 -10.55
N ASN A 799 35.01 -12.37 -9.28
CA ASN A 799 33.76 -11.92 -8.67
C ASN A 799 33.23 -10.66 -9.35
N ARG A 800 32.01 -10.76 -9.88
CA ARG A 800 31.31 -9.70 -10.63
C ARG A 800 30.15 -9.07 -9.84
N LEU A 801 29.91 -9.53 -8.61
CA LEU A 801 28.84 -9.02 -7.74
C LEU A 801 29.13 -7.61 -7.24
N SER A 802 28.10 -6.75 -7.20
CA SER A 802 28.17 -5.44 -6.54
C SER A 802 28.38 -5.56 -5.03
N ILE A 803 28.82 -4.45 -4.42
CA ILE A 803 28.94 -4.32 -2.96
C ILE A 803 27.61 -4.65 -2.26
N VAL A 804 26.48 -4.13 -2.76
CA VAL A 804 25.16 -4.43 -2.19
C VAL A 804 24.79 -5.92 -2.31
N SER A 805 25.13 -6.57 -3.42
CA SER A 805 24.88 -8.01 -3.63
C SER A 805 25.71 -8.87 -2.68
N GLN A 806 26.98 -8.50 -2.48
CA GLN A 806 27.84 -9.15 -1.48
C GLN A 806 27.33 -8.90 -0.06
N TRP A 807 26.86 -7.69 0.23
CA TRP A 807 26.23 -7.37 1.50
C TRP A 807 24.99 -8.23 1.76
N LYS A 808 24.10 -8.41 0.78
CA LYS A 808 22.91 -9.29 0.92
C LYS A 808 23.31 -10.70 1.34
N ILE A 809 24.39 -11.24 0.76
CA ILE A 809 24.96 -12.54 1.18
C ILE A 809 25.50 -12.45 2.62
N ILE A 810 26.31 -11.44 2.94
CA ILE A 810 26.87 -11.23 4.28
C ILE A 810 25.76 -11.11 5.34
N ASP A 811 24.67 -10.39 5.07
CA ASP A 811 23.57 -10.21 6.01
C ASP A 811 22.86 -11.54 6.29
N ASN A 812 22.63 -12.38 5.28
CA ASN A 812 22.08 -13.72 5.48
C ASN A 812 22.99 -14.57 6.39
N LEU A 813 24.30 -14.58 6.12
CA LEU A 813 25.28 -15.29 6.95
C LEU A 813 25.29 -14.75 8.40
N ARG A 814 25.35 -13.42 8.55
CA ARG A 814 25.33 -12.72 9.84
C ARG A 814 24.08 -13.05 10.65
N ARG A 815 22.90 -12.99 10.04
CA ARG A 815 21.61 -13.26 10.72
C ARG A 815 21.59 -14.64 11.37
N SER A 816 22.16 -15.64 10.71
CA SER A 816 22.26 -17.01 11.25
C SER A 816 23.24 -17.15 12.44
N THR A 817 24.15 -16.19 12.66
CA THR A 817 25.13 -16.22 13.76
C THR A 817 24.71 -15.39 14.98
N VAL A 818 23.68 -14.54 14.86
CA VAL A 818 23.21 -13.66 15.95
C VAL A 818 22.83 -14.47 17.19
N GLU A 819 22.04 -15.52 17.04
CA GLU A 819 21.57 -16.35 18.17
C GLU A 819 22.74 -17.06 18.86
N ILE A 820 23.74 -17.51 18.09
CA ILE A 820 24.96 -18.12 18.61
C ILE A 820 25.75 -17.07 19.41
N ALA A 821 25.93 -15.88 18.85
CA ALA A 821 26.62 -14.78 19.52
C ALA A 821 25.93 -14.35 20.82
N GLN A 822 24.60 -14.28 20.83
CA GLN A 822 23.81 -13.95 22.02
C GLN A 822 23.96 -15.01 23.13
N VAL A 823 23.90 -16.31 22.80
CA VAL A 823 24.13 -17.38 23.80
C VAL A 823 25.57 -17.32 24.34
N LEU A 824 26.56 -17.14 23.46
CA LEU A 824 27.96 -17.00 23.86
C LEU A 824 28.17 -15.75 24.72
N PHE A 825 27.48 -14.65 24.44
CA PHE A 825 27.51 -13.44 25.24
C PHE A 825 26.98 -13.68 26.65
N PHE A 826 25.85 -14.37 26.81
CA PHE A 826 25.34 -14.75 28.14
C PHE A 826 26.33 -15.64 28.90
N ILE A 827 26.84 -16.69 28.26
CA ILE A 827 27.79 -17.61 28.89
C ILE A 827 29.05 -16.87 29.32
N ALA A 828 29.62 -16.03 28.45
CA ALA A 828 30.78 -15.23 28.76
C ALA A 828 30.50 -14.21 29.87
N GLY A 829 29.35 -13.54 29.84
CA GLY A 829 28.92 -12.59 30.87
C GLY A 829 28.74 -13.21 32.25
N TRP A 830 28.40 -14.50 32.32
CA TRP A 830 28.23 -15.23 33.58
C TRP A 830 29.50 -15.89 34.09
N ALA A 831 30.43 -16.27 33.20
CA ALA A 831 31.54 -17.15 33.54
C ALA A 831 32.95 -16.56 33.35
N ILE A 832 33.11 -15.60 32.45
CA ILE A 832 34.42 -15.17 31.94
C ILE A 832 34.63 -13.66 32.11
N LEU A 833 33.63 -12.84 31.75
CA LEU A 833 33.77 -11.39 31.71
C LEU A 833 33.84 -10.82 33.14
N PRO A 834 34.79 -9.91 33.41
CA PRO A 834 34.87 -9.27 34.73
C PRO A 834 33.65 -8.35 34.97
N GLY A 835 33.40 -8.00 36.23
CA GLY A 835 32.34 -7.05 36.61
C GLY A 835 31.01 -7.72 36.95
N SER A 836 29.93 -6.94 36.92
CA SER A 836 28.62 -7.39 37.39
C SER A 836 27.90 -8.33 36.39
N VAL A 837 27.67 -9.57 36.82
CA VAL A 837 26.82 -10.57 36.14
C VAL A 837 25.43 -10.02 35.81
N VAL A 838 24.85 -9.20 36.70
CA VAL A 838 23.55 -8.56 36.49
C VAL A 838 23.57 -7.63 35.28
N ARG A 839 24.62 -6.81 35.14
CA ARG A 839 24.76 -5.92 33.98
C ARG A 839 24.95 -6.66 32.68
N TRP A 840 25.77 -7.70 32.67
CA TRP A 840 25.92 -8.53 31.48
C TRP A 840 24.60 -9.22 31.09
N THR A 841 23.83 -9.67 32.08
CA THR A 841 22.50 -10.23 31.85
C THR A 841 21.54 -9.18 31.25
N LEU A 842 21.52 -7.96 31.79
CA LEU A 842 20.68 -6.88 31.27
C LEU A 842 21.09 -6.44 29.85
N LEU A 843 22.39 -6.35 29.57
CA LEU A 843 22.90 -6.06 28.22
C LEU A 843 22.54 -7.18 27.23
N GLY A 844 22.65 -8.44 27.64
CA GLY A 844 22.27 -9.58 26.82
C GLY A 844 20.77 -9.60 26.52
N LEU A 845 19.94 -9.35 27.53
CA LEU A 845 18.49 -9.19 27.35
C LEU A 845 18.17 -8.00 26.43
N GLY A 846 18.82 -6.87 26.66
CA GLY A 846 18.72 -5.68 25.82
C GLY A 846 19.06 -5.98 24.36
N ALA A 847 20.14 -6.71 24.11
CA ALA A 847 20.55 -7.13 22.77
C ALA A 847 19.53 -8.05 22.09
N VAL A 848 18.90 -8.96 22.84
CA VAL A 848 17.81 -9.80 22.31
C VAL A 848 16.62 -8.92 21.94
N VAL A 849 16.15 -8.05 22.83
CA VAL A 849 14.90 -7.30 22.60
C VAL A 849 15.07 -6.03 21.74
N ALA A 850 16.29 -5.59 21.49
CA ALA A 850 16.59 -4.31 20.86
C ALA A 850 15.89 -4.08 19.50
N PRO A 851 15.83 -5.03 18.56
CA PRO A 851 15.15 -4.81 17.28
C PRO A 851 13.68 -4.39 17.45
N TRP A 852 12.96 -5.03 18.36
CA TRP A 852 11.57 -4.70 18.66
C TRP A 852 11.42 -3.35 19.37
N VAL A 853 12.33 -3.04 20.30
CA VAL A 853 12.33 -1.75 21.00
C VAL A 853 12.58 -0.60 20.02
N VAL A 854 13.57 -0.73 19.13
CA VAL A 854 13.87 0.27 18.10
C VAL A 854 12.65 0.48 17.18
N SER A 855 12.01 -0.61 16.75
CA SER A 855 10.79 -0.57 15.94
C SER A 855 9.67 0.25 16.59
N ILE A 856 9.38 -0.03 17.86
CA ILE A 856 8.32 0.67 18.60
C ILE A 856 8.69 2.15 18.84
N LEU A 857 9.95 2.43 19.19
CA LEU A 857 10.43 3.79 19.39
C LEU A 857 10.30 4.64 18.13
N LEU A 858 10.69 4.10 16.96
CA LEU A 858 10.59 4.83 15.70
C LEU A 858 9.15 4.98 15.23
N ALA A 859 8.29 3.98 15.43
CA ALA A 859 6.85 4.10 15.18
C ALA A 859 6.21 5.23 16.00
N MET A 860 6.64 5.47 17.25
CA MET A 860 6.10 6.58 18.05
C MET A 860 6.51 7.97 17.55
N VAL A 861 7.62 8.10 16.81
CA VAL A 861 8.20 9.40 16.44
C VAL A 861 7.54 10.01 15.19
N ARG A 862 6.82 9.24 14.37
CA ARG A 862 6.21 9.74 13.13
C ARG A 862 4.74 9.33 12.96
N PRO A 863 3.80 10.02 13.64
CA PRO A 863 2.38 9.80 13.37
C PRO A 863 2.05 10.15 11.91
N PRO A 864 1.14 9.40 11.24
CA PRO A 864 0.73 9.70 9.88
C PRO A 864 0.08 11.08 9.83
N VAL A 865 0.46 11.88 8.83
CA VAL A 865 -0.01 13.26 8.65
C VAL A 865 -1.53 13.32 8.41
N ASP A 866 -2.12 12.23 7.91
CA ASP A 866 -3.52 12.19 7.44
C ASP A 866 -4.43 11.17 8.17
N LYS A 867 -3.97 10.54 9.26
CA LYS A 867 -4.78 9.57 10.03
C LYS A 867 -5.11 10.06 11.44
N SER A 868 -6.22 9.56 12.00
CA SER A 868 -6.58 9.78 13.41
C SER A 868 -5.47 9.27 14.33
N TRP A 869 -4.90 10.16 15.15
CA TRP A 869 -3.84 9.80 16.10
C TRP A 869 -4.29 8.69 17.05
N ARG A 870 -5.56 8.66 17.45
CA ARG A 870 -6.11 7.60 18.30
C ARG A 870 -6.06 6.23 17.62
N ALA A 871 -6.44 6.16 16.35
CA ALA A 871 -6.41 4.91 15.59
C ALA A 871 -4.97 4.44 15.38
N TYR A 872 -4.06 5.36 15.03
CA TYR A 872 -2.65 5.07 14.83
C TYR A 872 -1.98 4.51 16.10
N TYR A 873 -2.09 5.20 17.23
CA TYR A 873 -1.46 4.73 18.47
C TYR A 873 -2.13 3.48 19.04
N ALA A 874 -3.41 3.23 18.74
CA ALA A 874 -4.06 1.96 19.06
C ALA A 874 -3.46 0.80 18.24
N GLU A 875 -3.14 1.03 16.97
CA GLU A 875 -2.45 0.06 16.11
C GLU A 875 -1.02 -0.18 16.59
N VAL A 876 -0.24 0.88 16.84
CA VAL A 876 1.11 0.78 17.44
C VAL A 876 1.08 -0.01 18.76
N GLY A 877 0.03 0.15 19.57
CA GLY A 877 -0.16 -0.61 20.81
C GLY A 877 -0.40 -2.11 20.58
N ARG A 878 -1.16 -2.49 19.54
CA ARG A 878 -1.34 -3.90 19.15
C ARG A 878 -0.04 -4.49 18.61
N ASP A 879 0.68 -3.74 17.77
CA ASP A 879 1.95 -4.15 17.19
C ASP A 879 3.02 -4.34 18.27
N ALA A 880 3.01 -3.50 19.31
CA ALA A 880 3.89 -3.63 20.47
C ALA A 880 3.62 -4.93 21.25
N LEU A 881 2.35 -5.35 21.37
CA LEU A 881 2.00 -6.61 22.03
C LEU A 881 2.50 -7.83 21.24
N ILE A 882 2.32 -7.84 19.92
CA ILE A 882 2.83 -8.91 19.04
C ILE A 882 4.36 -8.94 19.09
N SER A 883 5.01 -7.77 19.01
CA SER A 883 6.45 -7.62 19.15
C SER A 883 6.97 -8.19 20.47
N LEU A 884 6.26 -7.93 21.58
CA LEU A 884 6.61 -8.48 22.89
C LEU A 884 6.48 -10.01 22.93
N GLN A 885 5.43 -10.56 22.32
CA GLN A 885 5.24 -12.01 22.19
C GLN A 885 6.37 -12.66 21.38
N GLN A 886 6.76 -12.04 20.26
CA GLN A 886 7.87 -12.50 19.43
C GLN A 886 9.20 -12.44 20.17
N ALA A 887 9.47 -11.36 20.89
CA ALA A 887 10.67 -11.22 21.73
C ALA A 887 10.73 -12.30 22.82
N ALA A 888 9.60 -12.60 23.47
CA ALA A 888 9.50 -13.67 24.47
C ALA A 888 9.75 -15.06 23.85
N VAL A 889 9.17 -15.34 22.68
CA VAL A 889 9.39 -16.58 21.91
C VAL A 889 10.87 -16.70 21.52
N ALA A 890 11.49 -15.62 21.03
CA ALA A 890 12.91 -15.58 20.69
C ALA A 890 13.80 -15.89 21.90
N LEU A 891 13.54 -15.28 23.05
CA LEU A 891 14.29 -15.52 24.28
C LEU A 891 14.17 -16.97 24.78
N VAL A 892 12.96 -17.53 24.79
CA VAL A 892 12.69 -18.90 25.24
C VAL A 892 13.43 -19.91 24.37
N PHE A 893 13.40 -19.74 23.05
CA PHE A 893 13.97 -20.69 22.10
C PHE A 893 15.43 -20.43 21.74
N LEU A 894 16.03 -19.37 22.29
CA LEU A 894 17.37 -18.90 21.93
C LEU A 894 18.45 -20.01 21.92
N PRO A 895 18.61 -20.85 22.97
CA PRO A 895 19.65 -21.88 22.96
C PRO A 895 19.43 -22.97 21.91
N HIS A 896 18.17 -23.34 21.67
CA HIS A 896 17.83 -24.35 20.67
C HIS A 896 18.04 -23.81 19.26
N GLN A 897 17.61 -22.58 19.00
CA GLN A 897 17.84 -21.92 17.72
C GLN A 897 19.33 -21.71 17.45
N ALA A 898 20.12 -21.32 18.46
CA ALA A 898 21.58 -21.25 18.34
C ALA A 898 22.21 -22.62 17.98
N ALA A 899 21.76 -23.71 18.60
CA ALA A 899 22.25 -25.06 18.28
C ALA A 899 21.87 -25.50 16.86
N VAL A 900 20.64 -25.22 16.43
CA VAL A 900 20.16 -25.51 15.06
C VAL A 900 20.96 -24.72 14.03
N SER A 901 21.16 -23.42 14.26
CA SER A 901 21.96 -22.57 13.39
C SER A 901 23.41 -23.04 13.34
N ALA A 902 24.01 -23.42 14.48
CA ALA A 902 25.37 -23.96 14.53
C ALA A 902 25.51 -25.29 13.77
N ASP A 903 24.58 -26.25 13.91
CA ASP A 903 24.61 -27.50 13.14
C ASP A 903 24.51 -27.22 11.63
N ALA A 904 23.57 -26.35 11.21
CA ALA A 904 23.42 -25.99 9.80
C ALA A 904 24.71 -25.40 9.22
N ILE A 905 25.36 -24.49 9.95
CA ILE A 905 26.61 -23.85 9.55
C ILE A 905 27.75 -24.87 9.47
N ILE A 906 28.02 -25.60 10.55
CA ILE A 906 29.14 -26.56 10.64
C ILE A 906 28.99 -27.64 9.56
N ARG A 907 27.78 -28.18 9.41
CA ARG A 907 27.46 -29.19 8.40
C ARG A 907 27.70 -28.67 6.99
N THR A 908 27.31 -27.44 6.72
CA THR A 908 27.50 -26.82 5.39
C THR A 908 28.97 -26.53 5.12
N LEU A 909 29.70 -25.98 6.09
CA LEU A 909 31.14 -25.74 5.95
C LEU A 909 31.91 -27.04 5.73
N TYR A 910 31.56 -28.11 6.43
CA TYR A 910 32.14 -29.43 6.17
C TYR A 910 31.83 -29.93 4.76
N ARG A 911 30.58 -29.77 4.30
CA ARG A 911 30.18 -30.18 2.94
C ARG A 911 30.86 -29.36 1.84
N LEU A 912 31.07 -28.07 2.06
CA LEU A 912 31.73 -27.18 1.10
C LEU A 912 33.25 -27.36 1.05
N LEU A 913 33.88 -27.46 2.23
CA LEU A 913 35.34 -27.40 2.34
C LEU A 913 36.00 -28.78 2.37
N VAL A 914 35.26 -29.83 2.73
CA VAL A 914 35.83 -31.17 2.96
C VAL A 914 35.16 -32.23 2.10
N SER A 915 33.84 -32.43 2.21
CA SER A 915 33.21 -33.63 1.61
C SER A 915 32.80 -33.47 0.14
N GLY A 916 32.35 -32.28 -0.28
CA GLY A 916 31.75 -32.04 -1.60
C GLY A 916 30.47 -32.85 -1.84
N ARG A 917 29.81 -33.36 -0.79
CA ARG A 917 28.64 -34.26 -0.88
C ARG A 917 27.42 -33.70 -0.16
N HIS A 918 26.23 -34.10 -0.59
CA HIS A 918 24.94 -33.77 0.02
C HIS A 918 24.63 -32.26 0.09
N LEU A 919 25.15 -31.45 -0.84
CA LEU A 919 24.86 -30.01 -0.89
C LEU A 919 23.39 -29.70 -1.27
N LEU A 920 22.76 -30.50 -2.13
CA LEU A 920 21.35 -30.36 -2.53
C LEU A 920 20.37 -31.18 -1.68
N GLU A 921 20.77 -31.62 -0.48
CA GLU A 921 19.88 -32.39 0.40
C GLU A 921 18.78 -31.49 0.97
N TRP A 922 17.51 -31.83 0.73
CA TRP A 922 16.37 -31.10 1.26
C TRP A 922 15.10 -31.95 1.31
N GLN A 923 14.08 -31.43 2.01
CA GLN A 923 12.72 -31.98 2.03
C GLN A 923 11.70 -30.85 1.75
N PRO A 924 10.66 -31.10 0.93
CA PRO A 924 9.53 -30.20 0.73
C PRO A 924 8.88 -29.72 2.02
N ALA A 925 8.51 -28.44 2.05
CA ALA A 925 7.83 -27.84 3.21
C ALA A 925 6.51 -28.55 3.51
N SER A 926 5.73 -28.88 2.47
CA SER A 926 4.49 -29.64 2.58
C SER A 926 4.69 -31.03 3.20
N LEU A 927 5.75 -31.76 2.80
CA LEU A 927 6.09 -33.05 3.38
C LEU A 927 6.55 -32.94 4.85
N VAL A 928 7.31 -31.89 5.19
CA VAL A 928 7.70 -31.61 6.57
C VAL A 928 6.49 -31.28 7.44
N GLU A 929 5.58 -30.45 6.96
CA GLU A 929 4.32 -30.12 7.65
C GLU A 929 3.48 -31.37 7.87
N ARG A 930 3.22 -32.18 6.83
CA ARG A 930 2.48 -33.46 6.97
C ARG A 930 3.14 -34.41 7.97
N ALA A 931 4.47 -34.49 8.00
CA ALA A 931 5.19 -35.37 8.92
C ALA A 931 5.03 -34.95 10.40
N VAL A 932 4.93 -33.65 10.66
CA VAL A 932 4.91 -33.04 12.00
C VAL A 932 3.47 -32.73 12.48
N ALA A 933 2.51 -32.61 11.55
CA ALA A 933 1.12 -32.28 11.83
C ALA A 933 0.51 -33.23 12.89
N GLY A 934 -0.21 -32.64 13.86
CA GLY A 934 -0.93 -33.38 14.90
C GLY A 934 -0.05 -34.07 15.95
N LYS A 935 1.28 -33.82 16.00
CA LYS A 935 2.22 -34.52 16.91
C LYS A 935 2.92 -33.57 17.92
N PRO A 936 2.21 -32.87 18.81
CA PRO A 936 2.82 -31.91 19.75
C PRO A 936 3.79 -32.57 20.77
N ALA A 937 3.65 -33.87 21.00
CA ALA A 937 4.55 -34.64 21.87
C ALA A 937 5.88 -35.02 21.21
N SER A 938 5.97 -35.11 19.87
CA SER A 938 7.26 -35.31 19.18
C SER A 938 8.08 -34.02 19.17
N GLN A 939 7.42 -32.87 18.99
CA GLN A 939 8.07 -31.56 18.97
C GLN A 939 8.79 -31.26 20.29
N ALA A 940 8.11 -31.48 21.42
CA ALA A 940 8.71 -31.30 22.74
C ALA A 940 9.85 -32.30 23.03
N ARG A 941 9.90 -33.44 22.33
CA ARG A 941 11.02 -34.40 22.45
C ARG A 941 12.27 -33.91 21.72
N GLY A 942 12.12 -33.26 20.57
CA GLY A 942 13.23 -32.68 19.80
C GLY A 942 14.03 -31.63 20.57
N LEU A 943 13.37 -30.89 21.48
CA LEU A 943 14.00 -29.86 22.32
C LEU A 943 14.75 -30.39 23.55
N ARG A 944 14.48 -31.65 23.99
CA ARG A 944 15.01 -32.20 25.24
C ARG A 944 16.54 -32.21 25.33
N PRO A 945 17.29 -32.61 24.27
CA PRO A 945 18.75 -32.62 24.35
C PRO A 945 19.31 -31.24 24.70
N THR A 946 18.82 -30.18 24.05
CA THR A 946 19.23 -28.81 24.35
C THR A 946 18.86 -28.40 25.76
N THR A 947 17.65 -28.72 26.23
CA THR A 947 17.23 -28.41 27.60
C THR A 947 18.13 -29.08 28.65
N VAL A 948 18.54 -30.33 28.41
CA VAL A 948 19.47 -31.05 29.30
C VAL A 948 20.85 -30.40 29.31
N VAL A 949 21.38 -30.03 28.13
CA VAL A 949 22.66 -29.31 28.02
C VAL A 949 22.60 -27.96 28.75
N VAL A 950 21.51 -27.21 28.59
CA VAL A 950 21.29 -25.94 29.30
C VAL A 950 21.24 -26.15 30.82
N ALA A 951 20.53 -27.17 31.30
CA ALA A 951 20.44 -27.47 32.73
C ALA A 951 21.81 -27.83 33.33
N ILE A 952 22.56 -28.73 32.68
CA ILE A 952 23.90 -29.14 33.11
C ILE A 952 24.85 -27.94 33.08
N GLY A 953 24.81 -27.14 32.00
CA GLY A 953 25.62 -25.93 31.87
C GLY A 953 25.34 -24.92 32.99
N ALA A 954 24.07 -24.65 33.29
CA ALA A 954 23.68 -23.74 34.36
C ALA A 954 24.14 -24.21 35.75
N ILE A 955 24.06 -25.52 36.02
CA ILE A 955 24.57 -26.11 37.27
C ILE A 955 26.10 -25.97 37.34
N ALA A 956 26.81 -26.29 36.25
CA ALA A 956 28.27 -26.16 36.19
C ALA A 956 28.74 -24.71 36.38
N LEU A 957 28.05 -23.75 35.76
CA LEU A 957 28.31 -22.32 35.92
C LEU A 957 28.04 -21.84 37.35
N SER A 958 26.92 -22.27 37.94
CA SER A 958 26.61 -21.98 39.36
C SER A 958 27.68 -22.51 40.29
N TRP A 959 28.16 -23.74 40.04
CA TRP A 959 29.23 -24.36 40.82
C TRP A 959 30.55 -23.61 40.69
N LEU A 960 30.91 -23.21 39.47
CA LEU A 960 32.12 -22.43 39.21
C LEU A 960 32.06 -21.07 39.93
N ALA A 961 30.95 -20.36 39.82
CA ALA A 961 30.73 -19.08 40.49
C ALA A 961 30.81 -19.21 42.01
N PHE A 962 30.16 -20.25 42.58
CA PHE A 962 30.24 -20.55 44.01
C PHE A 962 31.68 -20.83 44.45
N ARG A 963 32.43 -21.64 43.70
CA ARG A 963 33.83 -21.97 44.02
C ARG A 963 34.73 -20.74 43.98
N GLN A 964 34.60 -19.89 42.95
CA GLN A 964 35.37 -18.65 42.83
C GLN A 964 35.05 -17.68 43.98
N HIS A 965 33.76 -17.49 44.28
CA HIS A 965 33.31 -16.60 45.35
C HIS A 965 33.76 -17.06 46.74
N PHE A 966 33.66 -18.37 47.00
CA PHE A 966 34.14 -18.98 48.24
C PHE A 966 35.66 -18.84 48.37
N SER A 967 36.41 -19.07 47.29
CA SER A 967 37.87 -18.89 47.29
C SER A 967 38.31 -17.44 47.50
N ALA A 968 37.46 -16.47 47.14
CA ALA A 968 37.70 -15.04 47.36
C ALA A 968 37.29 -14.55 48.76
N GLY A 969 36.71 -15.41 49.61
CA GLY A 969 36.29 -15.06 50.97
C GLY A 969 35.11 -14.07 51.05
N LEU A 970 34.33 -13.95 49.98
CA LEU A 970 33.21 -13.00 49.89
C LEU A 970 31.93 -13.57 50.56
N PRO A 971 31.05 -12.72 51.13
CA PRO A 971 29.84 -13.19 51.80
C PRO A 971 28.82 -13.77 50.81
N LEU A 972 28.11 -14.83 51.21
CA LEU A 972 27.14 -15.54 50.35
C LEU A 972 26.02 -14.65 49.82
N ARG A 973 25.65 -13.57 50.53
CA ARG A 973 24.62 -12.62 50.08
C ARG A 973 24.95 -11.97 48.73
N ASP A 974 26.24 -11.85 48.40
CA ASP A 974 26.72 -11.21 47.18
C ASP A 974 26.53 -12.12 45.94
N LEU A 975 26.25 -13.43 46.15
CA LEU A 975 25.90 -14.37 45.08
C LEU A 975 24.40 -14.32 44.71
N VAL A 976 23.55 -13.74 45.55
CA VAL A 976 22.09 -13.78 45.35
C VAL A 976 21.69 -13.06 44.06
N ALA A 977 22.16 -11.84 43.85
CA ALA A 977 21.80 -11.06 42.66
C ALA A 977 22.35 -11.68 41.34
N PRO A 978 23.63 -12.11 41.26
CA PRO A 978 24.14 -12.88 40.12
C PRO A 978 23.37 -14.17 39.84
N ALA A 979 23.05 -14.94 40.89
CA ALA A 979 22.31 -16.18 40.76
C ALA A 979 20.89 -15.92 40.23
N LEU A 980 20.18 -14.92 40.77
CA LEU A 980 18.86 -14.53 40.31
C LEU A 980 18.87 -14.07 38.85
N ALA A 981 19.85 -13.26 38.45
CA ALA A 981 20.00 -12.79 37.08
C ALA A 981 20.18 -13.96 36.08
N MET A 982 21.11 -14.87 36.37
CA MET A 982 21.35 -16.04 35.52
C MET A 982 20.15 -16.99 35.49
N TRP A 983 19.65 -17.39 36.67
CA TRP A 983 18.58 -18.39 36.75
C TRP A 983 17.24 -17.90 36.20
N SER A 984 17.01 -16.58 36.18
CA SER A 984 15.83 -15.98 35.53
C SER A 984 15.85 -16.23 34.01
N VAL A 985 17.00 -16.04 33.35
CA VAL A 985 17.16 -16.33 31.91
C VAL A 985 17.11 -17.83 31.65
N VAL A 986 17.84 -18.62 32.44
CA VAL A 986 17.86 -20.10 32.31
C VAL A 986 16.47 -20.69 32.50
N ALA A 987 15.63 -20.15 33.38
CA ALA A 987 14.25 -20.61 33.57
C ALA A 987 13.42 -20.50 32.28
N PHE A 988 13.57 -19.40 31.52
CA PHE A 988 12.92 -19.28 30.20
C PHE A 988 13.41 -20.36 29.23
N TRP A 989 14.71 -20.64 29.20
CA TRP A 989 15.29 -21.67 28.34
C TRP A 989 14.83 -23.09 28.71
N LEU A 990 14.69 -23.38 30.01
CA LEU A 990 14.17 -24.67 30.49
C LEU A 990 12.67 -24.85 30.19
N ALA A 991 11.93 -23.75 30.02
CA ALA A 991 10.51 -23.78 29.66
C ALA A 991 10.24 -24.10 28.17
N ALA A 992 11.26 -24.07 27.31
CA ALA A 992 11.11 -24.21 25.85
C ALA A 992 10.28 -25.43 25.40
N PRO A 993 10.47 -26.67 25.92
CA PRO A 993 9.65 -27.82 25.52
C PRO A 993 8.16 -27.66 25.85
N THR A 994 7.85 -27.00 26.97
CA THR A 994 6.48 -26.75 27.40
C THR A 994 5.83 -25.65 26.57
N VAL A 995 6.58 -24.59 26.26
CA VAL A 995 6.12 -23.48 25.41
C VAL A 995 5.87 -23.97 23.98
N ALA A 996 6.79 -24.73 23.37
CA ALA A 996 6.61 -25.29 22.02
C ALA A 996 5.34 -26.14 21.90
N ARG A 997 5.07 -26.97 22.92
CA ARG A 997 3.85 -27.81 22.97
C ARG A 997 2.57 -26.98 23.07
N ARG A 998 2.59 -25.86 23.79
CA ARG A 998 1.42 -25.00 23.97
C ARG A 998 1.16 -24.09 22.78
N LEU A 999 2.21 -23.65 22.09
CA LEU A 999 2.09 -22.80 20.90
C LEU A 999 1.66 -23.59 19.65
N SER A 1000 1.97 -24.88 19.58
CA SER A 1000 1.61 -25.74 18.44
C SER A 1000 0.25 -26.44 18.61
N ARG A 1001 -0.55 -26.00 19.59
CA ARG A 1001 -1.99 -26.29 19.71
C ARG A 1001 -2.75 -25.08 19.19
#